data_AF-A0A9E1UTT3-F1
#
_entry.id   AF-A0A9E1UTT3-F1
#
_cell.length_a   1.000
_cell.length_b   1.000
_cell.length_c   1.000
_cell.angle_alpha   90.00
_cell.angle_beta   90.00
_cell.angle_gamma   90.00
#
_symmetry.space_group_name_H-M   'P 1'
#
loop_
_entity.id
_entity.type
_entity.pdbx_description
1 polymer ?
#
loop_
_entity_poly.entity_id
_entity_poly.type
_entity_poly.pdbx_seq_one_letter_code
_entity_poly.pdbx_strand_id
1 'polypeptide(L)'
;VAPITEHQYLALSGRLNAPPKKYGMSGASTSVSKKSMPRATGPAAFYLQKDERLKLLTAGRILALNADPDQPEGEGFLADQGVGRDYFARAVRDMSVLNHYRMERLSGISDELAKVFLERGDAAIEKLDEARQDRDYLGYFGSLYEALGAHSKAYGRMAEVTNDMLKAVVFYLALMLPFCFFVEKLLFKFRCIEQEMAAFGGLFILTFLVFRNIHPAFRVAQAPEAIFIAFVMGGLGAFVIKILHGRFEGEMQLLFKTYPGMERTTAAYSMVGQEAMLIGVNNMKRRRIRTALTTATIVLVTFTMLAFTSISRRLSPTIVTKAKQAPYTGLMYHWPGNGRMDEATMRALREVFAEQGDVIVRRWMLPPKSRDQSIPYKLIAGEETANVEGVLGLQPAEQGFIDRIPLASGRFFQSNDAEEAILPAALAKALGITDQDVGTRDVLFNGTALRVVGILRDEEFRMLKDLNQRPILPIKSLLAAPGGGGQEDLAAIAQEEEEGESGVFYTDLAALLLTPEETARRLGAQPYSVSVRLHDQATLWSAVDQLLTITKASKFHIASAVPFKVGEGARRETKAGVYYVGEGYRTSIGGLAFLIIPLLISSTIILNTMLGSVFERKGEIAIYNAVGLNPTHIGLFFLAESFVYSVIGSVGGYLIGQMTSIFLTRTGIITDINLNFSSLSVVYVILFTVAIVMLSTLYPSMVATKSAVPSGKRKWSLPDNDGNEMHVVFPFIYQPDLVLGIMGYLGDYFSRFTEASFGDLIADLHAVQAGEDDAGRPTYGIHYDIALAPFDLGVTQRVEFVSLHDERVQAHRVIMDIRRVSGQDSNWTATNKPFLEGLRTYLLHWRNLTAAEHEEFVRKGRELTADATSQQGQTD
;
A
#
# COMPACT_ATOMS: atom_id res chain seq x y z
N VAL A 1 -11.18 -6.93 -19.92
CA VAL A 1 -11.61 -5.59 -20.44
C VAL A 1 -12.86 -5.80 -21.27
N ALA A 2 -13.96 -5.13 -20.95
CA ALA A 2 -15.18 -5.21 -21.75
C ALA A 2 -15.06 -4.27 -22.97
N PRO A 3 -15.54 -4.68 -24.16
CA PRO A 3 -15.82 -3.81 -25.30
C PRO A 3 -16.39 -2.44 -24.93
N ILE A 4 -16.13 -1.41 -25.75
CA ILE A 4 -16.72 -0.07 -25.57
C ILE A 4 -18.24 -0.14 -25.68
N THR A 5 -18.76 -1.09 -26.46
CA THR A 5 -20.18 -1.18 -26.82
C THR A 5 -20.90 -2.43 -26.29
N GLU A 6 -20.16 -3.45 -25.82
CA GLU A 6 -20.79 -4.61 -25.17
C GLU A 6 -21.00 -4.31 -23.69
N HIS A 7 -22.26 -4.09 -23.32
CA HIS A 7 -22.64 -3.84 -21.94
C HIS A 7 -23.45 -5.00 -21.38
N GLN A 8 -23.09 -5.41 -20.16
CA GLN A 8 -23.96 -6.24 -19.33
C GLN A 8 -24.92 -5.32 -18.60
N TYR A 9 -26.21 -5.62 -18.71
CA TYR A 9 -27.26 -4.84 -18.06
C TYR A 9 -27.65 -5.45 -16.72
N LEU A 10 -27.89 -4.58 -15.75
CA LEU A 10 -28.49 -4.85 -14.46
C LEU A 10 -29.80 -4.06 -14.39
N ALA A 11 -30.90 -4.79 -14.29
CA ALA A 11 -32.22 -4.22 -14.06
C ALA A 11 -32.45 -4.05 -12.56
N LEU A 12 -32.90 -2.86 -12.15
CA LEU A 12 -33.28 -2.56 -10.77
C LEU A 12 -34.73 -2.07 -10.72
N SER A 13 -35.41 -2.42 -9.63
CA SER A 13 -36.67 -1.81 -9.23
C SER A 13 -36.42 -0.34 -8.91
N GLY A 14 -37.17 0.57 -9.55
CA GLY A 14 -37.05 2.01 -9.36
C GLY A 14 -37.33 2.45 -7.92
N ARG A 15 -38.17 1.71 -7.20
CA ARG A 15 -38.54 2.00 -5.80
C ARG A 15 -37.54 1.48 -4.78
N LEU A 16 -36.98 0.29 -5.01
CA LEU A 16 -36.13 -0.40 -4.03
C LEU A 16 -34.64 -0.31 -4.34
N ASN A 17 -34.26 0.15 -5.55
CA ASN A 17 -32.90 0.07 -6.07
C ASN A 17 -32.29 -1.35 -5.93
N ALA A 18 -33.14 -2.37 -6.05
CA ALA A 18 -32.81 -3.79 -5.89
C ALA A 18 -33.34 -4.58 -7.10
N PRO A 19 -32.87 -5.81 -7.37
CA PRO A 19 -33.39 -6.61 -8.47
C PRO A 19 -34.93 -6.73 -8.42
N PRO A 20 -35.65 -6.50 -9.53
CA PRO A 20 -37.11 -6.60 -9.55
C PRO A 20 -37.55 -8.02 -9.17
N LYS A 21 -38.65 -8.14 -8.43
CA LYS A 21 -39.16 -9.45 -7.98
C LYS A 21 -39.53 -10.37 -9.14
N LYS A 22 -40.04 -9.81 -10.24
CA LYS A 22 -40.41 -10.52 -11.47
C LYS A 22 -40.06 -9.65 -12.68
N TYR A 23 -39.12 -10.11 -13.49
CA TYR A 23 -38.78 -9.48 -14.74
C TYR A 23 -38.21 -10.51 -15.73
N GLY A 24 -38.26 -10.19 -17.02
CA GLY A 24 -37.63 -10.97 -18.09
C GLY A 24 -36.86 -10.04 -19.02
N MET A 25 -35.87 -10.58 -19.74
CA MET A 25 -35.20 -9.83 -20.80
C MET A 25 -34.97 -10.69 -22.06
N SER A 26 -35.02 -10.04 -23.22
CA SER A 26 -34.69 -10.63 -24.52
C SER A 26 -33.78 -9.68 -25.29
N GLY A 27 -32.82 -10.20 -26.06
CA GLY A 27 -31.92 -9.40 -26.89
C GLY A 27 -30.81 -8.66 -26.14
N ALA A 28 -30.64 -8.87 -24.82
CA ALA A 28 -29.58 -8.26 -24.02
C ALA A 28 -28.87 -9.29 -23.11
N SER A 29 -27.55 -9.13 -22.95
CA SER A 29 -26.75 -9.89 -21.99
C SER A 29 -26.85 -9.29 -20.59
N THR A 30 -27.02 -10.11 -19.56
CA THR A 30 -27.18 -9.65 -18.17
C THR A 30 -26.17 -10.27 -17.23
N SER A 31 -25.84 -9.54 -16.17
CA SER A 31 -24.85 -9.96 -15.16
C SER A 31 -25.27 -11.22 -14.38
N VAL A 32 -26.54 -11.66 -14.51
CA VAL A 32 -27.11 -12.82 -13.81
C VAL A 32 -27.14 -14.07 -14.70
N SER A 33 -26.99 -13.94 -16.03
CA SER A 33 -26.99 -15.08 -16.95
C SER A 33 -25.58 -15.64 -17.18
N LYS A 34 -25.36 -16.91 -16.79
CA LYS A 34 -24.15 -17.67 -17.17
C LYS A 34 -24.19 -18.21 -18.61
N LYS A 35 -25.33 -18.15 -19.29
CA LYS A 35 -25.46 -18.63 -20.68
C LYS A 35 -24.96 -17.56 -21.65
N SER A 36 -23.94 -17.91 -22.43
CA SER A 36 -23.49 -17.14 -23.59
C SER A 36 -24.63 -17.09 -24.61
N MET A 37 -25.39 -16.00 -24.65
CA MET A 37 -26.31 -15.76 -25.75
C MET A 37 -25.52 -15.42 -27.02
N PRO A 38 -25.99 -15.83 -28.22
CA PRO A 38 -25.47 -15.30 -29.46
C PRO A 38 -25.56 -13.77 -29.39
N ARG A 39 -24.42 -13.11 -29.59
CA ARG A 39 -24.30 -11.66 -29.45
C ARG A 39 -25.03 -11.01 -30.61
N ALA A 40 -26.28 -10.61 -30.38
CA ALA A 40 -27.06 -9.87 -31.35
C ALA A 40 -26.99 -8.39 -30.99
N THR A 41 -26.43 -7.58 -31.89
CA THR A 41 -26.70 -6.14 -31.95
C THR A 41 -28.14 -5.97 -32.40
N GLY A 42 -29.05 -5.71 -31.46
CA GLY A 42 -30.48 -5.64 -31.75
C GLY A 42 -31.30 -5.05 -30.61
N PRO A 43 -32.59 -4.76 -30.84
CA PRO A 43 -33.47 -4.20 -29.82
C PRO A 43 -33.58 -5.17 -28.63
N ALA A 44 -33.35 -4.65 -27.43
CA ALA A 44 -33.57 -5.36 -26.19
C ALA A 44 -34.98 -5.07 -25.66
N ALA A 45 -35.67 -6.11 -25.20
CA ALA A 45 -36.97 -5.99 -24.56
C ALA A 45 -36.88 -6.40 -23.09
N PHE A 46 -37.47 -5.59 -22.20
CA PHE A 46 -37.59 -5.87 -20.78
C PHE A 46 -39.07 -6.08 -20.44
N TYR A 47 -39.36 -7.19 -19.76
CA TYR A 47 -40.70 -7.54 -19.29
C TYR A 47 -40.76 -7.28 -17.80
N LEU A 48 -41.74 -6.50 -17.35
CA LEU A 48 -41.89 -6.04 -15.97
C LEU A 48 -43.35 -6.25 -15.54
N GLN A 49 -43.62 -6.23 -14.24
CA GLN A 49 -45.00 -6.08 -13.77
C GLN A 49 -45.52 -4.66 -14.10
N LYS A 50 -46.83 -4.53 -14.33
CA LYS A 50 -47.46 -3.31 -14.87
C LYS A 50 -47.08 -2.02 -14.12
N ASP A 51 -46.98 -2.09 -12.79
CA ASP A 51 -46.71 -0.93 -11.94
C ASP A 51 -45.25 -0.88 -11.43
N GLU A 52 -44.41 -1.79 -11.90
CA GLU A 52 -43.00 -1.85 -11.51
C GLU A 52 -42.19 -0.89 -12.37
N ARG A 53 -41.51 0.06 -11.71
CA ARG A 53 -40.59 0.97 -12.38
C ARG A 53 -39.24 0.31 -12.59
N LEU A 54 -38.63 0.52 -13.75
CA LEU A 54 -37.34 -0.03 -14.12
C LEU A 54 -36.27 1.05 -14.12
N LYS A 55 -35.15 0.79 -13.44
CA LYS A 55 -33.88 1.47 -13.66
C LYS A 55 -32.93 0.50 -14.35
N LEU A 56 -32.17 1.00 -15.31
CA LEU A 56 -31.20 0.20 -16.06
C LEU A 56 -29.79 0.71 -15.82
N LEU A 57 -28.90 -0.21 -15.50
CA LEU A 57 -27.51 0.08 -15.22
C LEU A 57 -26.64 -0.85 -16.04
N THR A 58 -25.54 -0.36 -16.59
CA THR A 58 -24.52 -1.24 -17.19
C THR A 58 -23.43 -1.60 -16.18
N ALA A 59 -22.70 -2.68 -16.42
CA ALA A 59 -21.46 -2.97 -15.69
C ALA A 59 -20.43 -1.82 -15.80
N GLY A 60 -20.51 -1.02 -16.87
CA GLY A 60 -19.72 0.20 -17.06
C GLY A 60 -20.15 1.38 -16.19
N ARG A 61 -21.21 1.23 -15.37
CA ARG A 61 -21.87 2.25 -14.56
C ARG A 61 -22.51 3.38 -15.38
N ILE A 62 -22.99 3.05 -16.57
CA ILE A 62 -23.86 3.92 -17.38
C ILE A 62 -25.30 3.70 -16.88
N LEU A 63 -25.98 4.78 -16.50
CA LEU A 63 -27.21 4.72 -15.70
C LEU A 63 -28.37 5.40 -16.42
N ALA A 64 -29.43 4.66 -16.73
CA ALA A 64 -30.74 5.23 -17.07
C ALA A 64 -31.67 5.08 -15.87
N LEU A 65 -32.01 6.22 -15.25
CA LEU A 65 -32.69 6.31 -13.96
C LEU A 65 -34.04 7.02 -14.02
N ASN A 66 -34.31 7.74 -15.12
CA ASN A 66 -35.38 8.72 -15.18
C ASN A 66 -35.20 9.82 -14.11
N ALA A 67 -34.05 10.49 -14.14
CA ALA A 67 -33.66 11.49 -13.17
C ALA A 67 -34.08 12.90 -13.62
N ASP A 68 -34.34 13.75 -12.64
CA ASP A 68 -34.71 15.17 -12.78
C ASP A 68 -34.07 15.97 -11.63
N PRO A 69 -33.83 17.30 -11.72
CA PRO A 69 -33.22 18.06 -10.64
C PRO A 69 -33.93 17.93 -9.29
N ASP A 70 -35.26 17.73 -9.28
CA ASP A 70 -36.01 17.49 -8.04
C ASP A 70 -35.82 16.08 -7.49
N GLN A 71 -35.54 15.10 -8.37
CA GLN A 71 -35.32 13.69 -8.03
C GLN A 71 -34.08 13.12 -8.74
N PRO A 72 -32.87 13.49 -8.31
CA PRO A 72 -31.64 13.20 -9.04
C PRO A 72 -31.25 11.72 -9.03
N GLU A 73 -31.76 10.92 -8.09
CA GLU A 73 -31.58 9.46 -8.08
C GLU A 73 -32.54 8.72 -9.03
N GLY A 74 -33.49 9.45 -9.60
CA GLY A 74 -34.52 9.01 -10.53
C GLY A 74 -35.59 8.11 -9.91
N GLU A 75 -36.76 8.08 -10.54
CA GLU A 75 -37.87 7.20 -10.11
C GLU A 75 -37.92 5.86 -10.85
N GLY A 76 -37.16 5.74 -11.94
CA GLY A 76 -37.28 4.64 -12.91
C GLY A 76 -38.41 4.86 -13.93
N PHE A 77 -38.35 4.08 -15.02
CA PHE A 77 -39.26 4.13 -16.15
C PHE A 77 -40.42 3.16 -15.96
N LEU A 78 -41.64 3.61 -16.23
CA LEU A 78 -42.80 2.73 -16.35
C LEU A 78 -42.81 2.03 -17.71
N ALA A 79 -43.54 0.92 -17.80
CA ALA A 79 -43.59 0.10 -19.02
C ALA A 79 -44.16 0.84 -20.25
N ASP A 80 -45.07 1.79 -20.03
CA ASP A 80 -45.71 2.63 -21.04
C ASP A 80 -44.85 3.83 -21.47
N GLN A 81 -44.04 4.37 -20.56
CA GLN A 81 -43.06 5.42 -20.86
C GLN A 81 -41.89 4.87 -21.69
N GLY A 82 -41.42 3.67 -21.33
CA GLY A 82 -40.21 3.06 -21.88
C GLY A 82 -38.94 3.87 -21.57
N VAL A 83 -37.77 3.29 -21.86
CA VAL A 83 -36.47 4.01 -21.72
C VAL A 83 -36.19 4.90 -22.94
N GLY A 84 -37.00 4.75 -24.00
CA GLY A 84 -36.81 5.40 -25.30
C GLY A 84 -36.04 4.54 -26.30
N ARG A 85 -35.84 5.09 -27.50
CA ARG A 85 -35.13 4.42 -28.61
C ARG A 85 -33.60 4.43 -28.43
N ASP A 86 -33.09 5.36 -27.63
CA ASP A 86 -31.65 5.52 -27.37
C ASP A 86 -31.40 5.50 -25.86
N TYR A 87 -30.97 4.32 -25.38
CA TYR A 87 -30.60 4.10 -23.99
C TYR A 87 -29.46 5.03 -23.55
N PHE A 88 -28.45 5.22 -24.38
CA PHE A 88 -27.23 5.92 -24.01
C PHE A 88 -27.45 7.42 -23.95
N ALA A 89 -28.23 7.97 -24.88
CA ALA A 89 -28.64 9.37 -24.83
C ALA A 89 -29.54 9.66 -23.63
N ARG A 90 -30.41 8.73 -23.21
CA ARG A 90 -31.15 8.89 -21.95
C ARG A 90 -30.22 8.80 -20.75
N ALA A 91 -29.34 7.82 -20.73
CA ALA A 91 -28.44 7.58 -19.61
C ALA A 91 -27.47 8.73 -19.37
N VAL A 92 -26.94 9.37 -20.42
CA VAL A 92 -26.00 10.48 -20.25
C VAL A 92 -26.65 11.70 -19.58
N ARG A 93 -27.91 11.99 -19.89
CA ARG A 93 -28.70 13.04 -19.24
C ARG A 93 -28.99 12.71 -17.77
N ASP A 94 -29.45 11.49 -17.51
CA ASP A 94 -29.70 11.02 -16.14
C ASP A 94 -28.40 11.04 -15.30
N MET A 95 -27.27 10.70 -15.92
CA MET A 95 -25.95 10.78 -15.30
C MET A 95 -25.50 12.22 -15.06
N SER A 96 -25.76 13.16 -15.97
CA SER A 96 -25.44 14.59 -15.75
C SER A 96 -26.16 15.11 -14.50
N VAL A 97 -27.49 14.93 -14.42
CA VAL A 97 -28.28 15.35 -13.25
C VAL A 97 -27.76 14.73 -11.96
N LEU A 98 -27.55 13.41 -11.94
CA LEU A 98 -27.07 12.72 -10.75
C LEU A 98 -25.64 13.12 -10.36
N ASN A 99 -24.77 13.38 -11.33
CA ASN A 99 -23.39 13.78 -11.07
C ASN A 99 -23.30 15.22 -10.56
N HIS A 100 -24.13 16.14 -11.04
CA HIS A 100 -24.26 17.48 -10.47
C HIS A 100 -24.71 17.43 -9.02
N TYR A 101 -25.77 16.66 -8.74
CA TYR A 101 -26.24 16.44 -7.37
C TYR A 101 -25.15 15.89 -6.44
N ARG A 102 -24.36 14.92 -6.93
CA ARG A 102 -23.23 14.36 -6.17
C ARG A 102 -22.12 15.39 -5.95
N MET A 103 -21.79 16.20 -6.95
CA MET A 103 -20.78 17.24 -6.88
C MET A 103 -21.16 18.32 -5.85
N GLU A 104 -22.43 18.74 -5.82
CA GLU A 104 -22.94 19.68 -4.82
C GLU A 104 -22.82 19.13 -3.39
N ARG A 105 -23.06 17.84 -3.18
CA ARG A 105 -22.86 17.18 -1.88
C ARG A 105 -21.39 17.07 -1.48
N LEU A 106 -20.47 17.13 -2.45
CA LEU A 106 -19.03 17.24 -2.23
C LEU A 106 -18.58 18.71 -1.97
N SER A 107 -19.51 19.67 -1.86
CA SER A 107 -19.24 21.06 -1.48
C SER A 107 -18.23 21.19 -0.32
N GLY A 108 -17.13 21.90 -0.58
CA GLY A 108 -15.99 22.06 0.35
C GLY A 108 -14.79 21.17 0.03
N ILE A 109 -14.93 20.23 -0.92
CA ILE A 109 -13.84 19.44 -1.50
C ILE A 109 -13.80 19.78 -2.99
N SER A 110 -12.76 20.46 -3.44
CA SER A 110 -12.61 20.75 -4.86
C SER A 110 -11.78 19.67 -5.52
N ASP A 111 -12.42 18.85 -6.36
CA ASP A 111 -11.72 18.10 -7.38
C ASP A 111 -11.89 18.81 -8.73
N GLU A 112 -10.87 19.56 -9.12
CA GLU A 112 -10.87 20.36 -10.35
C GLU A 112 -11.09 19.47 -11.58
N LEU A 113 -10.54 18.25 -11.60
CA LEU A 113 -10.71 17.32 -12.71
C LEU A 113 -12.13 16.80 -12.82
N ALA A 114 -12.79 16.50 -11.70
CA ALA A 114 -14.18 16.07 -11.73
C ALA A 114 -15.10 17.18 -12.27
N LYS A 115 -14.82 18.45 -11.96
CA LYS A 115 -15.55 19.61 -12.53
C LYS A 115 -15.30 19.75 -14.03
N VAL A 116 -14.05 19.69 -14.47
CA VAL A 116 -13.69 19.74 -15.90
C VAL A 116 -14.42 18.66 -16.70
N PHE A 117 -14.51 17.43 -16.17
CA PHE A 117 -15.28 16.37 -16.84
C PHE A 117 -16.80 16.58 -16.79
N LEU A 118 -17.34 17.25 -15.77
CA LEU A 118 -18.77 17.60 -15.75
C LEU A 118 -19.08 18.63 -16.83
N GLU A 119 -18.36 19.76 -16.81
CA GLU A 119 -18.54 20.85 -17.78
C GLU A 119 -18.36 20.37 -19.22
N ARG A 120 -17.35 19.53 -19.47
CA ARG A 120 -17.16 18.90 -20.77
C ARG A 120 -18.31 17.98 -21.17
N GLY A 121 -18.83 17.20 -20.22
CA GLY A 121 -19.96 16.31 -20.44
C GLY A 121 -21.22 17.08 -20.83
N ASP A 122 -21.52 18.17 -20.13
CA ASP A 122 -22.68 19.00 -20.41
C ASP A 122 -22.58 19.71 -21.76
N ALA A 123 -21.40 20.26 -22.08
CA ALA A 123 -21.15 20.85 -23.40
C ALA A 123 -21.31 19.82 -24.54
N ALA A 124 -20.96 18.56 -24.29
CA ALA A 124 -21.18 17.49 -25.26
C ALA A 124 -22.67 17.07 -25.36
N ILE A 125 -23.45 17.19 -24.28
CA ILE A 125 -24.91 16.99 -24.32
C ILE A 125 -25.60 18.09 -25.15
N GLU A 126 -25.15 19.34 -25.05
CA GLU A 126 -25.68 20.44 -25.88
C GLU A 126 -25.44 20.17 -27.36
N LYS A 127 -24.20 19.83 -27.74
CA LYS A 127 -23.85 19.45 -29.12
C LYS A 127 -24.60 18.21 -29.63
N LEU A 128 -24.84 17.24 -28.74
CA LEU A 128 -25.65 16.06 -29.05
C LEU A 128 -27.07 16.45 -29.48
N ASP A 129 -27.67 17.43 -28.79
CA ASP A 129 -29.02 17.91 -29.07
C ASP A 129 -29.09 18.75 -30.34
N GLU A 130 -28.06 19.57 -30.61
CA GLU A 130 -27.89 20.29 -31.87
C GLU A 130 -27.76 19.32 -33.06
N ALA A 131 -26.82 18.38 -33.00
CA ALA A 131 -26.61 17.39 -34.07
C ALA A 131 -27.86 16.54 -34.34
N ARG A 132 -28.65 16.24 -33.29
CA ARG A 132 -29.93 15.56 -33.43
C ARG A 132 -30.97 16.41 -34.17
N GLN A 133 -31.03 17.71 -33.90
CA GLN A 133 -31.95 18.63 -34.59
C GLN A 133 -31.57 18.77 -36.07
N ASP A 134 -30.27 18.89 -36.33
CA ASP A 134 -29.70 19.04 -37.67
C ASP A 134 -29.67 17.73 -38.48
N ARG A 135 -29.97 16.59 -37.82
CA ARG A 135 -29.88 15.23 -38.37
C ARG A 135 -28.46 14.86 -38.81
N ASP A 136 -27.47 15.47 -38.18
CA ASP A 136 -26.08 15.07 -38.29
C ASP A 136 -25.83 13.84 -37.41
N TYR A 137 -25.90 12.66 -38.03
CA TYR A 137 -25.71 11.40 -37.33
C TYR A 137 -24.26 11.19 -36.86
N LEU A 138 -23.26 11.70 -37.58
CA LEU A 138 -21.86 11.53 -37.20
C LEU A 138 -21.52 12.41 -35.99
N GLY A 139 -21.90 13.68 -36.03
CA GLY A 139 -21.80 14.59 -34.89
C GLY A 139 -22.59 14.11 -33.67
N TYR A 140 -23.76 13.50 -33.89
CA TYR A 140 -24.55 12.87 -32.83
C TYR A 140 -23.77 11.77 -32.11
N PHE A 141 -23.22 10.80 -32.83
CA PHE A 141 -22.46 9.71 -32.20
C PHE A 141 -21.18 10.20 -31.53
N GLY A 142 -20.45 11.13 -32.15
CA GLY A 142 -19.25 11.72 -31.56
C GLY A 142 -19.54 12.39 -30.21
N SER A 143 -20.57 13.24 -30.18
CA SER A 143 -20.99 13.97 -28.97
C SER A 143 -21.55 13.03 -27.91
N LEU A 144 -22.28 11.98 -28.32
CA LEU A 144 -22.82 10.97 -27.40
C LEU A 144 -21.72 10.22 -26.65
N TYR A 145 -20.71 9.72 -27.38
CA TYR A 145 -19.60 9.00 -26.77
C TYR A 145 -18.74 9.92 -25.89
N GLU A 146 -18.54 11.16 -26.30
CA GLU A 146 -17.84 12.17 -25.51
C GLU A 146 -18.56 12.47 -24.19
N ALA A 147 -19.87 12.71 -24.24
CA ALA A 147 -20.69 12.96 -23.06
C ALA A 147 -20.71 11.75 -22.11
N LEU A 148 -20.87 10.52 -22.62
CA LEU A 148 -20.82 9.30 -21.82
C LEU A 148 -19.47 9.10 -21.13
N GLY A 149 -18.38 9.30 -21.89
CA GLY A 149 -17.02 9.19 -21.40
C GLY A 149 -16.74 10.21 -20.29
N ALA A 150 -17.09 11.47 -20.53
CA ALA A 150 -16.92 12.57 -19.60
C ALA A 150 -17.69 12.35 -18.28
N HIS A 151 -18.99 12.04 -18.33
CA HIS A 151 -19.77 11.79 -17.11
C HIS A 151 -19.38 10.49 -16.39
N SER A 152 -18.95 9.45 -17.11
CA SER A 152 -18.39 8.24 -16.49
C SER A 152 -17.09 8.55 -15.74
N LYS A 153 -16.23 9.42 -16.29
CA LYS A 153 -14.98 9.84 -15.66
C LYS A 153 -15.21 10.77 -14.47
N ALA A 154 -16.12 11.74 -14.60
CA ALA A 154 -16.52 12.61 -13.51
C ALA A 154 -17.01 11.79 -12.31
N TYR A 155 -17.89 10.81 -12.56
CA TYR A 155 -18.34 9.87 -11.54
C TYR A 155 -17.19 9.05 -10.94
N GLY A 156 -16.32 8.48 -11.78
CA GLY A 156 -15.15 7.72 -11.32
C GLY A 156 -14.29 8.53 -10.35
N ARG A 157 -14.00 9.79 -10.72
CA ARG A 157 -13.21 10.71 -9.91
C ARG A 157 -13.91 11.07 -8.59
N MET A 158 -15.20 11.39 -8.63
CA MET A 158 -15.98 11.67 -7.42
C MET A 158 -16.05 10.45 -6.48
N ALA A 159 -16.19 9.26 -7.03
CA ALA A 159 -16.22 8.02 -6.25
C ALA A 159 -14.85 7.72 -5.62
N GLU A 160 -13.74 7.93 -6.33
CA GLU A 160 -12.39 7.83 -5.79
C GLU A 160 -12.18 8.81 -4.64
N VAL A 161 -12.52 10.09 -4.82
CA VAL A 161 -12.40 11.12 -3.77
C VAL A 161 -13.24 10.76 -2.56
N THR A 162 -14.47 10.28 -2.77
CA THR A 162 -15.35 9.84 -1.67
C THR A 162 -14.75 8.67 -0.90
N ASN A 163 -14.24 7.65 -1.60
CA ASN A 163 -13.61 6.48 -0.98
C ASN A 163 -12.31 6.86 -0.25
N ASP A 164 -11.50 7.75 -0.82
CA ASP A 164 -10.29 8.31 -0.22
C ASP A 164 -10.63 8.99 1.12
N MET A 165 -11.68 9.83 1.11
CA MET A 165 -12.23 10.46 2.31
C MET A 165 -12.67 9.48 3.38
N LEU A 166 -13.46 8.46 3.01
CA LEU A 166 -13.98 7.48 3.95
C LEU A 166 -12.84 6.70 4.63
N LYS A 167 -11.79 6.36 3.88
CA LYS A 167 -10.59 5.73 4.44
C LYS A 167 -9.86 6.67 5.39
N ALA A 168 -9.72 7.95 5.05
CA ALA A 168 -9.08 8.94 5.90
C ALA A 168 -9.83 9.12 7.24
N VAL A 169 -11.18 9.16 7.23
CA VAL A 169 -12.01 9.26 8.46
C VAL A 169 -11.71 8.16 9.46
N VAL A 170 -11.55 6.92 9.00
CA VAL A 170 -11.22 5.78 9.86
C VAL A 170 -9.88 6.03 10.57
N PHE A 171 -8.85 6.49 9.84
CA PHE A 171 -7.57 6.83 10.44
C PHE A 171 -7.68 7.96 11.47
N TYR A 172 -8.43 9.02 11.17
CA TYR A 172 -8.63 10.13 12.11
C TYR A 172 -9.32 9.71 13.39
N LEU A 173 -10.37 8.90 13.31
CA LEU A 173 -11.05 8.38 14.49
C LEU A 173 -10.13 7.51 15.33
N ALA A 174 -9.27 6.71 14.69
CA ALA A 174 -8.25 5.94 15.40
C ALA A 174 -7.24 6.85 16.12
N LEU A 175 -6.80 7.94 15.50
CA LEU A 175 -5.87 8.91 16.10
C LEU A 175 -6.53 9.80 17.16
N MET A 176 -7.85 10.00 17.10
CA MET A 176 -8.60 10.74 18.12
C MET A 176 -8.62 10.03 19.47
N LEU A 177 -8.51 8.70 19.51
CA LEU A 177 -8.44 7.94 20.76
C LEU A 177 -7.21 8.32 21.60
N PRO A 178 -5.96 8.19 21.11
CA PRO A 178 -4.80 8.62 21.87
C PRO A 178 -4.79 10.14 22.10
N PHE A 179 -5.30 10.95 21.16
CA PHE A 179 -5.46 12.39 21.37
C PHE A 179 -6.33 12.70 22.60
N CYS A 180 -7.53 12.13 22.67
CA CYS A 180 -8.46 12.36 23.78
C CYS A 180 -7.84 11.85 25.09
N PHE A 181 -7.17 10.69 25.06
CA PHE A 181 -6.47 10.15 26.23
C PHE A 181 -5.40 11.13 26.74
N PHE A 182 -4.54 11.66 25.87
CA PHE A 182 -3.49 12.57 26.31
C PHE A 182 -4.01 13.94 26.75
N VAL A 183 -5.01 14.48 26.07
CA VAL A 183 -5.63 15.75 26.44
C VAL A 183 -6.35 15.62 27.78
N GLU A 184 -7.05 14.51 28.02
CA GLU A 184 -7.67 14.20 29.32
C GLU A 184 -6.63 14.19 30.43
N LYS A 185 -5.54 13.42 30.28
CA LYS A 185 -4.44 13.35 31.26
C LYS A 185 -3.72 14.68 31.46
N LEU A 186 -3.60 15.50 30.40
CA LEU A 186 -2.95 16.80 30.49
C LEU A 186 -3.82 17.82 31.23
N LEU A 187 -5.11 17.88 30.94
CA LEU A 187 -6.04 18.86 31.52
C LEU A 187 -6.52 18.46 32.92
N PHE A 188 -6.94 17.21 33.12
CA PHE A 188 -7.58 16.77 34.35
C PHE A 188 -6.66 15.94 35.27
N LYS A 189 -7.00 15.87 36.55
CA LYS A 189 -6.32 15.04 37.58
C LYS A 189 -7.39 14.32 38.38
N PHE A 190 -7.95 13.25 37.82
CA PHE A 190 -8.93 12.45 38.53
C PHE A 190 -8.26 11.47 39.49
N ARG A 191 -8.91 11.21 40.62
CA ARG A 191 -8.46 10.21 41.61
C ARG A 191 -9.12 8.84 41.40
N CYS A 192 -10.29 8.83 40.77
CA CYS A 192 -11.11 7.64 40.57
C CYS A 192 -11.15 7.31 39.07
N ILE A 193 -11.08 6.02 38.73
CA ILE A 193 -11.04 5.54 37.34
C ILE A 193 -12.36 5.87 36.63
N GLU A 194 -13.47 5.87 37.35
CA GLU A 194 -14.80 6.19 36.82
C GLU A 194 -14.86 7.62 36.28
N GLN A 195 -14.23 8.57 36.98
CA GLN A 195 -14.17 9.97 36.57
C GLN A 195 -13.24 10.16 35.36
N GLU A 196 -12.12 9.45 35.34
CA GLU A 196 -11.20 9.41 34.20
C GLU A 196 -11.89 8.87 32.94
N MET A 197 -12.61 7.76 33.07
CA MET A 197 -13.35 7.16 31.96
C MET A 197 -14.49 8.07 31.47
N ALA A 198 -15.24 8.69 32.40
CA ALA A 198 -16.30 9.63 32.05
C ALA A 198 -15.74 10.86 31.32
N ALA A 199 -14.60 11.40 31.75
CA ALA A 199 -13.96 12.53 31.10
C ALA A 199 -13.39 12.17 29.73
N PHE A 200 -12.73 11.00 29.61
CA PHE A 200 -12.25 10.49 28.33
C PHE A 200 -13.41 10.30 27.34
N GLY A 201 -14.50 9.64 27.76
CA GLY A 201 -15.69 9.43 26.94
C GLY A 201 -16.36 10.74 26.53
N GLY A 202 -16.52 11.67 27.47
CA GLY A 202 -17.07 13.00 27.20
C GLY A 202 -16.21 13.81 26.22
N LEU A 203 -14.89 13.78 26.38
CA LEU A 203 -13.95 14.45 25.48
C LEU A 203 -13.94 13.81 24.09
N PHE A 204 -14.02 12.48 24.00
CA PHE A 204 -14.11 11.77 22.73
C PHE A 204 -15.40 12.11 21.99
N ILE A 205 -16.55 12.12 22.67
CA ILE A 205 -17.83 12.53 22.10
C ILE A 205 -17.76 13.99 21.62
N LEU A 206 -17.23 14.90 22.44
CA LEU A 206 -17.08 16.31 22.08
C LEU A 206 -16.20 16.49 20.83
N THR A 207 -15.03 15.86 20.82
CA THR A 207 -14.08 15.95 19.70
C THR A 207 -14.67 15.32 18.44
N PHE A 208 -15.41 14.21 18.57
CA PHE A 208 -16.15 13.60 17.47
C PHE A 208 -17.23 14.53 16.92
N LEU A 209 -18.02 15.19 17.77
CA LEU A 209 -19.04 16.14 17.33
C LEU A 209 -18.42 17.33 16.59
N VAL A 210 -17.28 17.84 17.06
CA VAL A 210 -16.51 18.88 16.35
C VAL A 210 -16.06 18.36 14.99
N PHE A 211 -15.42 17.20 14.95
CA PHE A 211 -14.92 16.57 13.72
C PHE A 211 -16.03 16.28 12.70
N ARG A 212 -17.17 15.76 13.15
CA ARG A 212 -18.34 15.46 12.32
C ARG A 212 -18.84 16.68 11.56
N ASN A 213 -18.90 17.84 12.22
CA ASN A 213 -19.41 19.07 11.62
C ASN A 213 -18.39 19.71 10.65
N ILE A 214 -17.13 19.33 10.78
CA ILE A 214 -15.99 19.93 10.08
C ILE A 214 -15.56 19.09 8.88
N HIS A 215 -15.61 17.76 8.99
CA HIS A 215 -15.13 16.83 7.96
C HIS A 215 -16.23 16.46 6.96
N PRO A 216 -16.06 16.74 5.65
CA PRO A 216 -17.12 16.59 4.65
C PRO A 216 -17.59 15.15 4.41
N ALA A 217 -16.75 14.13 4.68
CA ALA A 217 -17.12 12.72 4.52
C ALA A 217 -18.41 12.31 5.24
N PHE A 218 -18.72 12.93 6.39
CA PHE A 218 -19.94 12.60 7.13
C PHE A 218 -21.22 13.07 6.43
N ARG A 219 -21.14 14.01 5.47
CA ARG A 219 -22.28 14.42 4.62
C ARG A 219 -22.51 13.49 3.42
N VAL A 220 -21.47 12.78 3.01
CA VAL A 220 -21.44 11.95 1.79
C VAL A 220 -21.70 10.48 2.12
N ALA A 221 -21.29 10.01 3.29
CA ALA A 221 -21.57 8.65 3.76
C ALA A 221 -23.08 8.41 3.90
N GLN A 222 -23.55 7.21 3.53
CA GLN A 222 -24.95 6.82 3.73
C GLN A 222 -25.28 6.59 5.21
N ALA A 223 -24.34 6.03 5.97
CA ALA A 223 -24.48 5.73 7.39
C ALA A 223 -23.24 6.19 8.18
N PRO A 224 -23.00 7.52 8.28
CA PRO A 224 -21.83 8.08 8.97
C PRO A 224 -21.70 7.60 10.43
N GLU A 225 -22.84 7.39 11.12
CA GLU A 225 -22.88 6.95 12.51
C GLU A 225 -22.31 5.54 12.71
N ALA A 226 -22.40 4.68 11.70
CA ALA A 226 -21.89 3.31 11.79
C ALA A 226 -20.37 3.31 12.02
N ILE A 227 -19.65 4.27 11.45
CA ILE A 227 -18.20 4.43 11.67
C ILE A 227 -17.95 4.75 13.14
N PHE A 228 -18.69 5.70 13.72
CA PHE A 228 -18.56 6.06 15.13
C PHE A 228 -18.87 4.87 16.05
N ILE A 229 -19.98 4.17 15.79
CA ILE A 229 -20.39 2.99 16.56
C ILE A 229 -19.30 1.91 16.52
N ALA A 230 -18.71 1.65 15.35
CA ALA A 230 -17.62 0.69 15.22
C ALA A 230 -16.38 1.07 16.07
N PHE A 231 -16.03 2.35 16.13
CA PHE A 231 -14.93 2.83 16.99
C PHE A 231 -15.25 2.74 18.48
N VAL A 232 -16.49 3.05 18.89
CA VAL A 232 -16.93 2.88 20.27
C VAL A 232 -16.90 1.40 20.67
N MET A 233 -17.41 0.51 19.82
CA MET A 233 -17.36 -0.94 20.04
C MET A 233 -15.92 -1.45 20.11
N GLY A 234 -15.05 -1.01 19.19
CA GLY A 234 -13.63 -1.37 19.20
C GLY A 234 -12.90 -0.87 20.45
N GLY A 235 -13.16 0.36 20.89
CA GLY A 235 -12.61 0.93 22.11
C GLY A 235 -13.05 0.18 23.38
N LEU A 236 -14.35 -0.14 23.48
CA LEU A 236 -14.89 -0.98 24.55
C LEU A 236 -14.27 -2.38 24.53
N GLY A 237 -14.11 -2.98 23.35
CA GLY A 237 -13.45 -4.27 23.17
C GLY A 237 -11.99 -4.25 23.65
N ALA A 238 -11.21 -3.25 23.24
CA ALA A 238 -9.82 -3.07 23.67
C ALA A 238 -9.72 -2.88 25.20
N PHE A 239 -10.67 -2.18 25.80
CA PHE A 239 -10.75 -2.02 27.25
C PHE A 239 -11.02 -3.35 27.97
N VAL A 240 -11.98 -4.14 27.49
CA VAL A 240 -12.26 -5.48 28.04
C VAL A 240 -11.02 -6.37 27.92
N ILE A 241 -10.33 -6.33 26.77
CA ILE A 241 -9.07 -7.06 26.56
C ILE A 241 -8.01 -6.61 27.58
N LYS A 242 -7.87 -5.31 27.84
CA LYS A 242 -6.93 -4.78 28.85
C LYS A 242 -7.24 -5.32 30.25
N ILE A 243 -8.50 -5.34 30.66
CA ILE A 243 -8.90 -5.91 31.96
C ILE A 243 -8.58 -7.40 32.02
N LEU A 244 -8.92 -8.15 30.97
CA LEU A 244 -8.67 -9.58 30.90
C LEU A 244 -7.18 -9.89 30.97
N HIS A 245 -6.34 -9.13 30.25
CA HIS A 245 -4.90 -9.26 30.28
C HIS A 245 -4.33 -8.98 31.67
N GLY A 246 -4.78 -7.91 32.34
CA GLY A 246 -4.34 -7.59 33.69
C GLY A 246 -4.72 -8.67 34.71
N ARG A 247 -5.91 -9.26 34.59
CA ARG A 247 -6.32 -10.40 35.43
C ARG A 247 -5.48 -11.63 35.13
N PHE A 248 -5.25 -11.94 33.87
CA PHE A 248 -4.42 -13.07 33.44
C PHE A 248 -2.98 -12.94 33.97
N GLU A 249 -2.36 -11.76 33.83
CA GLU A 249 -1.04 -11.48 34.40
C GLU A 249 -1.01 -11.69 35.92
N GLY A 250 -2.04 -11.23 36.64
CA GLY A 250 -2.16 -11.43 38.09
C GLY A 250 -2.22 -12.91 38.49
N GLU A 251 -3.03 -13.72 37.79
CA GLU A 251 -3.13 -15.16 38.03
C GLU A 251 -1.83 -15.89 37.65
N MET A 252 -1.20 -15.52 36.54
CA MET A 252 0.10 -16.08 36.13
C MET A 252 1.18 -15.80 37.18
N GLN A 253 1.21 -14.58 37.76
CA GLN A 253 2.15 -14.25 38.83
C GLN A 253 1.93 -15.10 40.09
N LEU A 254 0.67 -15.41 40.44
CA LEU A 254 0.35 -16.29 41.58
C LEU A 254 0.78 -17.74 41.33
N LEU A 255 0.57 -18.25 40.11
CA LEU A 255 1.05 -19.57 39.70
C LEU A 255 2.59 -19.66 39.74
N PHE A 256 3.29 -18.64 39.24
CA PHE A 256 4.75 -18.62 39.23
C PHE A 256 5.38 -18.37 40.62
N LYS A 257 4.68 -17.72 41.56
CA LYS A 257 5.11 -17.66 42.97
C LYS A 257 5.22 -19.04 43.63
N THR A 258 4.56 -20.06 43.08
CA THR A 258 4.57 -21.43 43.60
C THR A 258 5.77 -22.25 43.08
N TYR A 259 6.49 -21.76 42.07
CA TYR A 259 7.72 -22.36 41.55
C TYR A 259 8.92 -21.43 41.84
N PRO A 260 9.75 -21.74 42.87
CA PRO A 260 10.97 -20.99 43.11
C PRO A 260 11.94 -21.26 41.96
N GLY A 261 12.16 -20.28 41.08
CA GLY A 261 13.11 -20.41 39.96
C GLY A 261 12.75 -19.67 38.67
N MET A 262 11.56 -19.05 38.56
CA MET A 262 11.15 -18.36 37.34
C MET A 262 10.80 -16.88 37.57
N GLU A 263 11.70 -16.11 38.18
CA GLU A 263 11.67 -14.64 38.03
C GLU A 263 12.14 -14.25 36.62
N ARG A 264 11.24 -14.39 35.64
CA ARG A 264 11.45 -13.80 34.33
C ARG A 264 11.21 -12.30 34.40
N THR A 265 12.30 -11.54 34.39
CA THR A 265 12.44 -10.09 34.15
C THR A 265 11.76 -9.57 32.86
N THR A 266 11.07 -10.40 32.09
CA THR A 266 10.47 -10.06 30.79
C THR A 266 9.09 -9.40 30.88
N ALA A 267 8.36 -9.54 31.99
CA ALA A 267 7.08 -8.83 32.20
C ALA A 267 7.24 -7.31 32.39
N ALA A 268 8.47 -6.84 32.65
CA ALA A 268 8.75 -5.42 32.89
C ALA A 268 8.69 -4.56 31.61
N TYR A 269 8.94 -5.11 30.42
CA TYR A 269 9.10 -4.29 29.21
C TYR A 269 7.80 -3.61 28.75
N SER A 270 6.63 -4.24 28.91
CA SER A 270 5.35 -3.60 28.52
C SER A 270 4.88 -2.55 29.54
N MET A 271 5.12 -2.77 30.84
CA MET A 271 4.76 -1.83 31.92
C MET A 271 5.65 -0.59 31.92
N VAL A 272 6.95 -0.73 31.65
CA VAL A 272 7.91 0.39 31.62
C VAL A 272 7.53 1.45 30.58
N GLY A 273 7.03 1.04 29.41
CA GLY A 273 6.62 1.97 28.36
C GLY A 273 5.39 2.80 28.72
N GLN A 274 4.39 2.18 29.36
CA GLN A 274 3.17 2.88 29.79
C GLN A 274 3.44 3.84 30.95
N GLU A 275 4.24 3.43 31.93
CA GLU A 275 4.65 4.29 33.04
C GLU A 275 5.52 5.46 32.57
N ALA A 276 6.44 5.21 31.62
CA ALA A 276 7.25 6.27 30.99
C ALA A 276 6.38 7.35 30.34
N MET A 277 5.27 6.94 29.70
CA MET A 277 4.32 7.85 29.07
C MET A 277 3.55 8.69 30.09
N LEU A 278 3.03 8.08 31.15
CA LEU A 278 2.31 8.80 32.22
C LEU A 278 3.23 9.77 32.97
N ILE A 279 4.47 9.36 33.23
CA ILE A 279 5.51 10.24 33.80
C ILE A 279 5.80 11.40 32.85
N GLY A 280 5.91 11.14 31.54
CA GLY A 280 6.03 12.17 30.51
C GLY A 280 4.92 13.22 30.58
N VAL A 281 3.66 12.80 30.59
CA VAL A 281 2.49 13.70 30.68
C VAL A 281 2.48 14.51 31.99
N ASN A 282 2.85 13.88 33.11
CA ASN A 282 2.94 14.58 34.40
C ASN A 282 4.02 15.68 34.39
N ASN A 283 5.14 15.46 33.71
CA ASN A 283 6.18 16.46 33.54
C ASN A 283 5.70 17.66 32.71
N MET A 284 4.97 17.40 31.62
CA MET A 284 4.33 18.45 30.80
C MET A 284 3.39 19.30 31.65
N LYS A 285 2.58 18.66 32.50
CA LYS A 285 1.60 19.34 33.37
C LYS A 285 2.26 20.27 34.41
N ARG A 286 3.50 19.95 34.84
CA ARG A 286 4.27 20.80 35.76
C ARG A 286 4.82 22.05 35.07
N ARG A 287 5.03 22.02 33.74
CA ARG A 287 5.66 23.10 32.94
C ARG A 287 4.72 23.65 31.86
N ARG A 288 3.54 24.09 32.29
CA ARG A 288 2.40 24.48 31.43
C ARG A 288 2.74 25.45 30.29
N ILE A 289 3.53 26.49 30.57
CA ILE A 289 3.86 27.52 29.55
C ILE A 289 4.67 26.91 28.41
N ARG A 290 5.72 26.14 28.74
CA ARG A 290 6.54 25.46 27.73
C ARG A 290 5.71 24.49 26.91
N THR A 291 4.93 23.65 27.58
CA THR A 291 4.06 22.67 26.94
C THR A 291 3.07 23.33 25.99
N ALA A 292 2.50 24.48 26.36
CA ALA A 292 1.61 25.24 25.48
C ALA A 292 2.36 25.78 24.25
N LEU A 293 3.54 26.39 24.43
CA LEU A 293 4.36 26.93 23.33
C LEU A 293 4.86 25.84 22.37
N THR A 294 5.35 24.70 22.87
CA THR A 294 5.79 23.58 22.03
C THR A 294 4.62 22.97 21.26
N THR A 295 3.48 22.77 21.92
CA THR A 295 2.27 22.27 21.27
C THR A 295 1.80 23.24 20.19
N ALA A 296 1.75 24.55 20.48
CA ALA A 296 1.37 25.57 19.51
C ALA A 296 2.29 25.61 18.29
N THR A 297 3.61 25.46 18.49
CA THR A 297 4.57 25.31 17.39
C THR A 297 4.22 24.09 16.55
N ILE A 298 4.00 22.91 17.14
CA ILE A 298 3.68 21.70 16.37
C ILE A 298 2.34 21.82 15.65
N VAL A 299 1.33 22.44 16.27
CA VAL A 299 0.03 22.77 15.64
C VAL A 299 0.26 23.64 14.40
N LEU A 300 1.05 24.70 14.51
CA LEU A 300 1.35 25.61 13.40
C LEU A 300 2.12 24.91 12.27
N VAL A 301 3.07 24.05 12.63
CA VAL A 301 3.85 23.25 11.68
C VAL A 301 2.95 22.28 10.93
N THR A 302 2.10 21.55 11.65
CA THR A 302 1.12 20.65 11.05
C THR A 302 0.20 21.44 10.13
N PHE A 303 -0.36 22.56 10.58
CA PHE A 303 -1.19 23.46 9.77
C PHE A 303 -0.48 23.91 8.48
N THR A 304 0.77 24.33 8.60
CA THR A 304 1.58 24.79 7.45
C THR A 304 1.80 23.65 6.46
N MET A 305 2.19 22.46 6.96
CA MET A 305 2.35 21.28 6.13
C MET A 305 1.04 20.90 5.44
N LEU A 306 -0.09 20.92 6.16
CA LEU A 306 -1.42 20.65 5.59
C LEU A 306 -1.78 21.63 4.48
N ALA A 307 -1.55 22.93 4.70
CA ALA A 307 -1.85 23.97 3.73
C ALA A 307 -1.03 23.80 2.43
N PHE A 308 0.26 23.48 2.54
CA PHE A 308 1.15 23.26 1.39
C PHE A 308 1.02 21.88 0.73
N THR A 309 0.38 20.92 1.38
CA THR A 309 0.17 19.55 0.87
C THR A 309 -1.19 19.37 0.20
N SER A 310 -1.93 20.46 -0.05
CA SER A 310 -3.12 20.42 -0.89
C SER A 310 -2.72 20.10 -2.33
N ILE A 311 -2.75 18.81 -2.66
CA ILE A 311 -2.38 18.26 -3.97
C ILE A 311 -3.47 18.64 -4.98
N SER A 312 -3.19 19.59 -5.86
CA SER A 312 -3.95 19.72 -7.12
C SER A 312 -3.54 18.57 -8.04
N ARG A 313 -4.39 17.54 -8.17
CA ARG A 313 -4.16 16.48 -9.17
C ARG A 313 -4.49 17.09 -10.54
N ARG A 314 -3.51 17.23 -11.41
CA ARG A 314 -3.74 17.61 -12.82
C ARG A 314 -3.70 16.37 -13.70
N LEU A 315 -4.54 16.37 -14.74
CA LEU A 315 -4.49 15.37 -15.80
C LEU A 315 -3.22 15.64 -16.61
N SER A 316 -2.21 14.80 -16.43
CA SER A 316 -1.05 14.78 -17.32
C SER A 316 -0.79 13.32 -17.63
N PRO A 317 -1.21 12.82 -18.81
CA PRO A 317 -0.94 11.46 -19.20
C PRO A 317 0.56 11.21 -19.28
N THR A 318 0.96 9.98 -18.96
CA THR A 318 2.35 9.56 -19.12
C THR A 318 2.61 9.30 -20.59
N ILE A 319 3.60 10.01 -21.15
CA ILE A 319 4.00 9.86 -22.54
C ILE A 319 5.43 9.32 -22.56
N VAL A 320 5.60 8.18 -23.22
CA VAL A 320 6.89 7.49 -23.35
C VAL A 320 7.31 7.52 -24.82
N THR A 321 8.49 8.05 -25.11
CA THR A 321 9.02 8.07 -26.49
C THR A 321 9.36 6.65 -26.94
N LYS A 322 8.80 6.22 -28.08
CA LYS A 322 9.10 4.92 -28.71
C LYS A 322 10.02 5.06 -29.92
N ALA A 323 9.83 6.09 -30.76
CA ALA A 323 10.69 6.36 -31.91
C ALA A 323 10.84 7.86 -32.17
N LYS A 324 11.93 8.25 -32.86
CA LYS A 324 12.20 9.65 -33.22
C LYS A 324 11.53 10.09 -34.52
N GLN A 325 11.18 9.15 -35.39
CA GLN A 325 10.55 9.42 -36.68
C GLN A 325 9.14 8.85 -36.68
N ALA A 326 8.17 9.68 -37.07
CA ALA A 326 6.76 9.32 -37.18
C ALA A 326 6.42 9.02 -38.65
N PRO A 327 5.81 7.86 -38.97
CA PRO A 327 5.38 7.57 -40.35
C PRO A 327 4.21 8.46 -40.79
N TYR A 328 3.36 8.89 -39.86
CA TYR A 328 2.29 9.86 -40.07
C TYR A 328 1.96 10.60 -38.76
N THR A 329 1.25 11.72 -38.85
CA THR A 329 0.69 12.41 -37.67
C THR A 329 -0.70 11.84 -37.37
N GLY A 330 -0.90 11.31 -36.16
CA GLY A 330 -2.15 10.70 -35.77
C GLY A 330 -1.99 9.71 -34.61
N LEU A 331 -2.84 8.68 -34.58
CA LEU A 331 -2.90 7.72 -33.49
C LEU A 331 -3.16 6.29 -33.98
N MET A 332 -2.77 5.31 -33.19
CA MET A 332 -3.01 3.90 -33.41
C MET A 332 -3.53 3.28 -32.12
N TYR A 333 -4.70 2.66 -32.20
CA TYR A 333 -5.36 1.96 -31.12
C TYR A 333 -5.36 0.45 -31.38
N HIS A 334 -4.97 -0.33 -30.38
CA HIS A 334 -5.11 -1.78 -30.35
C HIS A 334 -5.78 -2.19 -29.04
N TRP A 335 -6.50 -3.32 -29.05
CA TRP A 335 -7.07 -3.83 -27.81
C TRP A 335 -5.94 -4.21 -26.82
N PRO A 336 -6.14 -4.07 -25.50
CA PRO A 336 -5.14 -4.47 -24.50
C PRO A 336 -4.68 -5.92 -24.72
N GLY A 337 -3.36 -6.13 -24.75
CA GLY A 337 -2.74 -7.44 -25.02
C GLY A 337 -2.84 -7.91 -26.48
N ASN A 338 -3.09 -7.00 -27.44
CA ASN A 338 -3.35 -7.31 -28.85
C ASN A 338 -4.51 -8.30 -29.05
N GLY A 339 -5.50 -8.24 -28.16
CA GLY A 339 -6.73 -9.01 -28.29
C GLY A 339 -7.58 -8.57 -29.48
N ARG A 340 -8.57 -9.40 -29.82
CA ARG A 340 -9.62 -9.02 -30.78
C ARG A 340 -10.40 -7.81 -30.25
N MET A 341 -10.65 -6.84 -31.13
CA MET A 341 -11.60 -5.76 -30.94
C MET A 341 -12.98 -6.24 -31.39
N ASP A 342 -14.04 -5.81 -30.72
CA ASP A 342 -15.40 -6.04 -31.19
C ASP A 342 -15.79 -5.04 -32.30
N GLU A 343 -16.72 -5.46 -33.16
CA GLU A 343 -17.18 -4.67 -34.31
C GLU A 343 -17.75 -3.31 -33.93
N ALA A 344 -18.47 -3.24 -32.82
CA ALA A 344 -19.17 -2.02 -32.45
C ALA A 344 -18.22 -0.99 -31.83
N THR A 345 -17.18 -1.41 -31.10
CA THR A 345 -16.05 -0.54 -30.73
C THR A 345 -15.32 0.01 -31.94
N MET A 346 -14.98 -0.86 -32.92
CA MET A 346 -14.32 -0.42 -34.15
C MET A 346 -15.18 0.60 -34.90
N ARG A 347 -16.49 0.35 -35.02
CA ARG A 347 -17.44 1.27 -35.65
C ARG A 347 -17.48 2.62 -34.91
N ALA A 348 -17.54 2.62 -33.57
CA ALA A 348 -17.54 3.84 -32.78
C ALA A 348 -16.27 4.67 -33.02
N LEU A 349 -15.09 4.05 -33.03
CA LEU A 349 -13.83 4.74 -33.33
C LEU A 349 -13.82 5.29 -34.75
N ARG A 350 -14.33 4.52 -35.72
CA ARG A 350 -14.43 4.98 -37.11
C ARG A 350 -15.35 6.18 -37.25
N GLU A 351 -16.49 6.20 -36.56
CA GLU A 351 -17.45 7.31 -36.58
C GLU A 351 -16.87 8.56 -35.92
N VAL A 352 -16.21 8.42 -34.76
CA VAL A 352 -15.59 9.55 -34.04
C VAL A 352 -14.50 10.26 -34.86
N PHE A 353 -13.69 9.51 -35.61
CA PHE A 353 -12.57 10.06 -36.39
C PHE A 353 -12.89 10.31 -37.86
N ALA A 354 -14.11 10.01 -38.33
CA ALA A 354 -14.48 10.08 -39.75
C ALA A 354 -14.21 11.46 -40.40
N GLU A 355 -14.43 12.54 -39.66
CA GLU A 355 -14.22 13.92 -40.14
C GLU A 355 -12.82 14.47 -39.83
N GLN A 356 -12.05 13.80 -38.95
CA GLN A 356 -10.77 14.30 -38.45
C GLN A 356 -9.57 13.74 -39.23
N GLY A 357 -9.73 12.58 -39.86
CA GLY A 357 -8.64 11.87 -40.50
C GLY A 357 -9.03 10.63 -41.28
N ASP A 358 -8.05 10.07 -41.97
CA ASP A 358 -8.16 8.78 -42.65
C ASP A 358 -8.11 7.67 -41.60
N VAL A 359 -9.16 6.86 -41.50
CA VAL A 359 -9.25 5.75 -40.55
C VAL A 359 -9.02 4.43 -41.27
N ILE A 360 -7.98 3.70 -40.86
CA ILE A 360 -7.61 2.38 -41.35
C ILE A 360 -7.91 1.32 -40.29
N VAL A 361 -8.64 0.29 -40.69
CA VAL A 361 -8.96 -0.87 -39.84
C VAL A 361 -8.21 -2.08 -40.38
N ARG A 362 -7.48 -2.78 -39.50
CA ARG A 362 -6.82 -4.05 -39.87
C ARG A 362 -7.49 -5.21 -39.17
N ARG A 363 -7.85 -6.21 -39.98
CA ARG A 363 -8.56 -7.40 -39.51
C ARG A 363 -7.68 -8.62 -39.60
N TRP A 364 -7.74 -9.48 -38.59
CA TRP A 364 -7.05 -10.77 -38.59
C TRP A 364 -8.06 -11.91 -38.50
N MET A 365 -7.78 -12.96 -39.25
CA MET A 365 -8.41 -14.27 -39.06
C MET A 365 -7.30 -15.26 -38.71
N LEU A 366 -7.35 -15.77 -37.48
CA LEU A 366 -6.42 -16.78 -37.01
C LEU A 366 -7.11 -18.15 -37.03
N PRO A 367 -6.35 -19.22 -37.25
CA PRO A 367 -6.86 -20.59 -37.18
C PRO A 367 -7.45 -20.92 -35.81
N PRO A 368 -8.55 -21.71 -35.74
CA PRO A 368 -9.09 -22.16 -34.48
C PRO A 368 -8.07 -23.05 -33.75
N LYS A 369 -8.00 -22.89 -32.43
CA LYS A 369 -7.19 -23.75 -31.56
C LYS A 369 -8.03 -24.90 -31.01
N SER A 370 -7.53 -26.12 -31.11
CA SER A 370 -8.10 -27.32 -30.49
C SER A 370 -7.02 -28.03 -29.67
N ARG A 371 -7.22 -28.21 -28.36
CA ARG A 371 -6.23 -28.80 -27.43
C ARG A 371 -4.82 -28.19 -27.61
N ASP A 372 -4.75 -26.86 -27.66
CA ASP A 372 -3.53 -26.06 -27.92
C ASP A 372 -2.83 -26.25 -29.29
N GLN A 373 -3.42 -27.02 -30.20
CA GLN A 373 -2.95 -27.11 -31.59
C GLN A 373 -3.81 -26.24 -32.50
N SER A 374 -3.12 -25.44 -33.32
CA SER A 374 -3.74 -24.61 -34.36
C SER A 374 -4.08 -25.48 -35.57
N ILE A 375 -5.34 -25.46 -36.00
CA ILE A 375 -5.77 -26.16 -37.23
C ILE A 375 -5.69 -25.15 -38.39
N PRO A 376 -4.69 -25.23 -39.29
CA PRO A 376 -4.55 -24.27 -40.37
C PRO A 376 -5.73 -24.35 -41.34
N TYR A 377 -6.06 -23.21 -41.96
CA TYR A 377 -7.00 -23.17 -43.06
C TYR A 377 -6.35 -23.73 -44.33
N LYS A 378 -7.15 -24.19 -45.29
CA LYS A 378 -6.66 -24.63 -46.61
C LYS A 378 -6.97 -23.59 -47.67
N LEU A 379 -5.96 -23.30 -48.50
CA LEU A 379 -6.07 -22.50 -49.71
C LEU A 379 -5.83 -23.43 -50.90
N ILE A 380 -6.74 -23.41 -51.89
CA ILE A 380 -6.73 -24.35 -53.02
C ILE A 380 -6.58 -23.55 -54.31
N ALA A 381 -5.66 -23.95 -55.20
CA ALA A 381 -5.42 -23.30 -56.49
C ALA A 381 -5.36 -24.33 -57.63
N GLY A 382 -6.53 -24.82 -58.06
CA GLY A 382 -6.62 -25.97 -58.95
C GLY A 382 -6.42 -27.27 -58.16
N GLU A 383 -5.40 -28.06 -58.50
CA GLU A 383 -5.04 -29.28 -57.77
C GLU A 383 -4.08 -29.03 -56.59
N GLU A 384 -3.39 -27.88 -56.58
CA GLU A 384 -2.44 -27.51 -55.54
C GLU A 384 -3.15 -27.00 -54.28
N THR A 385 -2.61 -27.34 -53.12
CA THR A 385 -3.14 -26.90 -51.82
C THR A 385 -2.04 -26.42 -50.88
N ALA A 386 -2.31 -25.33 -50.16
CA ALA A 386 -1.39 -24.78 -49.17
C ALA A 386 -2.12 -24.50 -47.85
N ASN A 387 -1.37 -24.53 -46.75
CA ASN A 387 -1.86 -24.20 -45.43
C ASN A 387 -1.77 -22.68 -45.19
N VAL A 388 -2.84 -22.10 -44.67
CA VAL A 388 -2.93 -20.70 -44.26
C VAL A 388 -3.10 -20.64 -42.75
N GLU A 389 -2.16 -19.98 -42.09
CA GLU A 389 -2.13 -19.78 -40.63
C GLU A 389 -2.51 -18.35 -40.21
N GLY A 390 -2.84 -17.48 -41.17
CA GLY A 390 -3.46 -16.20 -40.90
C GLY A 390 -4.01 -15.54 -42.15
N VAL A 391 -5.11 -14.83 -42.00
CA VAL A 391 -5.62 -13.90 -43.02
C VAL A 391 -5.47 -12.48 -42.49
N LEU A 392 -4.91 -11.60 -43.30
CA LEU A 392 -4.80 -10.16 -43.03
C LEU A 392 -5.73 -9.40 -43.97
N GLY A 393 -6.75 -8.78 -43.39
CA GLY A 393 -7.68 -7.89 -44.08
C GLY A 393 -7.16 -6.46 -44.08
N LEU A 394 -6.94 -5.88 -45.26
CA LEU A 394 -6.47 -4.50 -45.45
C LEU A 394 -7.44 -3.71 -46.32
N GLN A 395 -7.56 -2.41 -46.05
CA GLN A 395 -8.35 -1.51 -46.88
C GLN A 395 -7.52 -1.05 -48.09
N PRO A 396 -8.11 -0.73 -49.25
CA PRO A 396 -7.38 -0.12 -50.37
C PRO A 396 -6.59 1.13 -49.97
N ALA A 397 -7.11 1.88 -49.00
CA ALA A 397 -6.48 3.07 -48.44
C ALA A 397 -5.18 2.78 -47.64
N GLU A 398 -4.88 1.52 -47.32
CA GLU A 398 -3.59 1.12 -46.74
C GLU A 398 -2.42 1.42 -47.69
N GLN A 399 -2.69 1.43 -49.01
CA GLN A 399 -1.70 1.77 -50.02
C GLN A 399 -1.22 3.22 -49.87
N GLY A 400 -0.04 3.43 -49.29
CA GLY A 400 0.50 4.76 -49.00
C GLY A 400 -0.04 5.38 -47.69
N PHE A 401 -0.59 4.56 -46.79
CA PHE A 401 -0.96 5.01 -45.45
C PHE A 401 0.27 5.15 -44.55
N ILE A 402 0.96 4.03 -44.29
CA ILE A 402 2.30 3.99 -43.66
C ILE A 402 3.37 4.20 -44.73
N ASP A 403 3.33 3.35 -45.75
CA ASP A 403 4.19 3.35 -46.92
C ASP A 403 3.47 2.56 -48.04
N ARG A 404 4.08 2.45 -49.22
CA ARG A 404 3.57 1.65 -50.33
C ARG A 404 3.68 0.15 -49.98
N ILE A 405 2.60 -0.62 -50.17
CA ILE A 405 2.67 -2.08 -50.02
C ILE A 405 3.59 -2.65 -51.11
N PRO A 406 4.67 -3.36 -50.73
CA PRO A 406 5.70 -3.81 -51.67
C PRO A 406 5.23 -5.04 -52.43
N LEU A 407 4.78 -4.83 -53.67
CA LEU A 407 4.37 -5.88 -54.60
C LEU A 407 5.51 -6.22 -55.55
N ALA A 408 5.79 -7.51 -55.73
CA ALA A 408 6.69 -8.04 -56.75
C ALA A 408 6.06 -7.95 -58.15
N SER A 409 4.76 -8.29 -58.24
CA SER A 409 3.96 -8.25 -59.46
C SER A 409 2.49 -7.93 -59.16
N GLY A 410 1.77 -7.40 -60.13
CA GLY A 410 0.35 -7.07 -60.03
C GLY A 410 0.02 -5.69 -59.47
N ARG A 411 -1.16 -5.58 -58.84
CA ARG A 411 -1.70 -4.36 -58.24
C ARG A 411 -2.22 -4.60 -56.83
N PHE A 412 -2.48 -3.51 -56.11
CA PHE A 412 -3.21 -3.57 -54.84
C PHE A 412 -4.72 -3.71 -55.06
N PHE A 413 -5.47 -3.85 -53.96
CA PHE A 413 -6.91 -4.07 -53.98
C PHE A 413 -7.69 -2.92 -54.63
N GLN A 414 -8.74 -3.25 -55.38
CA GLN A 414 -9.57 -2.26 -56.08
C GLN A 414 -10.63 -1.62 -55.17
N SER A 415 -11.29 -2.42 -54.33
CA SER A 415 -12.31 -1.98 -53.37
C SER A 415 -12.24 -2.81 -52.08
N ASN A 416 -12.91 -2.35 -51.02
CA ASN A 416 -12.91 -3.04 -49.72
C ASN A 416 -13.61 -4.42 -49.77
N ASP A 417 -14.57 -4.59 -50.68
CA ASP A 417 -15.46 -5.74 -50.83
C ASP A 417 -15.11 -6.63 -52.04
N ALA A 418 -14.02 -6.31 -52.74
CA ALA A 418 -13.56 -7.08 -53.88
C ALA A 418 -13.19 -8.51 -53.44
N GLU A 419 -13.55 -9.50 -54.25
CA GLU A 419 -13.16 -10.91 -54.05
C GLU A 419 -11.74 -11.12 -54.61
N GLU A 420 -10.79 -10.41 -54.01
CA GLU A 420 -9.39 -10.36 -54.43
C GLU A 420 -8.47 -10.93 -53.33
N ALA A 421 -7.34 -11.48 -53.76
CA ALA A 421 -6.29 -11.97 -52.88
C ALA A 421 -4.93 -11.45 -53.34
N ILE A 422 -4.07 -11.15 -52.36
CA ILE A 422 -2.65 -10.92 -52.57
C ILE A 422 -1.90 -12.00 -51.80
N LEU A 423 -0.94 -12.63 -52.49
CA LEU A 423 -0.19 -13.76 -51.95
C LEU A 423 1.27 -13.37 -51.68
N PRO A 424 1.83 -13.71 -50.52
CA PRO A 424 3.27 -13.72 -50.31
C PRO A 424 3.98 -14.58 -51.37
N ALA A 425 5.20 -14.19 -51.75
CA ALA A 425 5.97 -14.88 -52.79
C ALA A 425 6.19 -16.36 -52.42
N ALA A 426 6.45 -16.66 -51.15
CA ALA A 426 6.57 -18.03 -50.66
C ALA A 426 5.27 -18.85 -50.83
N LEU A 427 4.11 -18.25 -50.52
CA LEU A 427 2.80 -18.92 -50.66
C LEU A 427 2.40 -19.08 -52.13
N ALA A 428 2.64 -18.08 -52.97
CA ALA A 428 2.41 -18.13 -54.41
C ALA A 428 3.24 -19.25 -55.06
N LYS A 429 4.52 -19.38 -54.68
CA LYS A 429 5.40 -20.45 -55.13
C LYS A 429 4.90 -21.83 -54.70
N ALA A 430 4.39 -21.98 -53.48
CA ALA A 430 3.84 -23.24 -52.98
C ALA A 430 2.56 -23.66 -53.73
N LEU A 431 1.80 -22.71 -54.28
CA LEU A 431 0.58 -22.95 -55.06
C LEU A 431 0.83 -23.01 -56.58
N GLY A 432 2.10 -22.91 -57.03
CA GLY A 432 2.45 -22.89 -58.45
C GLY A 432 1.88 -21.68 -59.20
N ILE A 433 1.74 -20.54 -58.52
CA ILE A 433 1.25 -19.27 -59.09
C ILE A 433 2.44 -18.39 -59.42
N THR A 434 2.53 -17.96 -60.68
CA THR A 434 3.60 -17.13 -61.22
C THR A 434 3.11 -15.72 -61.56
N ASP A 435 4.02 -14.83 -61.96
CA ASP A 435 3.68 -13.46 -62.35
C ASP A 435 2.66 -13.38 -63.51
N GLN A 436 2.59 -14.40 -64.37
CA GLN A 436 1.66 -14.46 -65.49
C GLN A 436 0.22 -14.84 -65.08
N ASP A 437 0.08 -15.51 -63.93
CA ASP A 437 -1.21 -15.93 -63.37
C ASP A 437 -1.91 -14.79 -62.61
N VAL A 438 -1.19 -13.71 -62.33
CA VAL A 438 -1.70 -12.55 -61.61
C VAL A 438 -2.74 -11.83 -62.45
N GLY A 439 -3.95 -11.69 -61.91
CA GLY A 439 -5.10 -11.09 -62.56
C GLY A 439 -5.97 -12.07 -63.36
N THR A 440 -5.56 -13.33 -63.50
CA THR A 440 -6.31 -14.36 -64.25
C THR A 440 -6.69 -15.58 -63.40
N ARG A 441 -5.86 -15.97 -62.43
CA ARG A 441 -6.06 -17.18 -61.62
C ARG A 441 -6.80 -16.91 -60.31
N ASP A 442 -7.73 -17.79 -59.98
CA ASP A 442 -8.50 -17.75 -58.73
C ASP A 442 -7.97 -18.79 -57.72
N VAL A 443 -8.02 -18.45 -56.44
CA VAL A 443 -7.78 -19.36 -55.32
C VAL A 443 -9.05 -19.52 -54.49
N LEU A 444 -9.35 -20.74 -54.06
CA LEU A 444 -10.51 -21.06 -53.23
C LEU A 444 -10.11 -21.08 -51.75
N PHE A 445 -10.75 -20.24 -50.95
CA PHE A 445 -10.56 -20.14 -49.50
C PHE A 445 -11.91 -20.17 -48.78
N ASN A 446 -12.14 -21.14 -47.89
CA ASN A 446 -13.41 -21.33 -47.17
C ASN A 446 -14.66 -21.26 -48.08
N GLY A 447 -14.57 -21.84 -49.28
CA GLY A 447 -15.66 -21.87 -50.26
C GLY A 447 -15.86 -20.57 -51.06
N THR A 448 -15.03 -19.53 -50.85
CA THR A 448 -15.05 -18.29 -51.61
C THR A 448 -13.89 -18.29 -52.62
N ALA A 449 -14.18 -18.01 -53.89
CA ALA A 449 -13.16 -17.85 -54.92
C ALA A 449 -12.60 -16.42 -54.87
N LEU A 450 -11.28 -16.29 -54.79
CA LEU A 450 -10.59 -15.00 -54.70
C LEU A 450 -9.62 -14.87 -55.87
N ARG A 451 -9.74 -13.79 -56.65
CA ARG A 451 -8.84 -13.49 -57.75
C ARG A 451 -7.48 -13.06 -57.22
N VAL A 452 -6.41 -13.73 -57.62
CA VAL A 452 -5.05 -13.31 -57.25
C VAL A 452 -4.68 -12.07 -58.05
N VAL A 453 -4.55 -10.92 -57.41
CA VAL A 453 -4.29 -9.62 -58.06
C VAL A 453 -2.88 -9.09 -57.84
N GLY A 454 -2.11 -9.70 -56.94
CA GLY A 454 -0.71 -9.35 -56.71
C GLY A 454 0.08 -10.39 -55.92
N ILE A 455 1.40 -10.34 -56.09
CA ILE A 455 2.39 -11.13 -55.33
C ILE A 455 3.24 -10.17 -54.51
N LEU A 456 3.42 -10.41 -53.21
CA LEU A 456 4.20 -9.53 -52.31
C LEU A 456 5.70 -9.78 -52.38
N ARG A 457 6.47 -8.77 -51.98
CA ARG A 457 7.87 -8.93 -51.59
C ARG A 457 7.94 -9.17 -50.08
N ASP A 458 8.11 -10.43 -49.71
CA ASP A 458 7.98 -10.91 -48.33
C ASP A 458 8.86 -10.14 -47.33
N GLU A 459 10.16 -9.96 -47.62
CA GLU A 459 11.10 -9.27 -46.72
C GLU A 459 10.80 -7.77 -46.56
N GLU A 460 10.46 -7.08 -47.65
CA GLU A 460 10.09 -5.66 -47.60
C GLU A 460 8.79 -5.47 -46.81
N PHE A 461 7.81 -6.35 -47.00
CA PHE A 461 6.53 -6.29 -46.30
C PHE A 461 6.68 -6.54 -44.80
N ARG A 462 7.56 -7.47 -44.40
CA ARG A 462 7.88 -7.74 -42.97
C ARG A 462 8.43 -6.51 -42.24
N MET A 463 9.11 -5.62 -42.97
CA MET A 463 9.75 -4.43 -42.41
C MET A 463 8.78 -3.25 -42.23
N LEU A 464 7.55 -3.34 -42.74
CA LEU A 464 6.52 -2.32 -42.53
C LEU A 464 6.03 -2.33 -41.07
N LYS A 465 6.37 -1.26 -40.34
CA LYS A 465 6.01 -1.07 -38.93
C LYS A 465 5.06 0.11 -38.75
N ASP A 466 4.02 -0.06 -37.95
CA ASP A 466 3.12 1.03 -37.54
C ASP A 466 3.62 1.70 -36.24
N LEU A 467 2.81 2.56 -35.62
CA LEU A 467 3.19 3.37 -34.46
C LEU A 467 3.59 2.53 -33.23
N ASN A 468 3.09 1.31 -33.12
CA ASN A 468 3.53 0.37 -32.07
C ASN A 468 4.93 -0.21 -32.31
N GLN A 469 5.62 0.20 -33.38
CA GLN A 469 6.95 -0.26 -33.79
C GLN A 469 7.03 -1.77 -34.10
N ARG A 470 5.87 -2.41 -34.32
CA ARG A 470 5.75 -3.83 -34.69
C ARG A 470 5.34 -3.98 -36.15
N PRO A 471 5.72 -5.08 -36.82
CA PRO A 471 5.17 -5.43 -38.12
C PRO A 471 3.65 -5.46 -38.10
N ILE A 472 3.01 -5.09 -39.21
CA ILE A 472 1.53 -5.14 -39.36
C ILE A 472 0.97 -6.58 -39.50
N LEU A 473 1.80 -7.59 -39.25
CA LEU A 473 1.48 -9.01 -39.37
C LEU A 473 0.58 -9.50 -38.22
N PRO A 474 -0.33 -10.47 -38.47
CA PRO A 474 -1.09 -11.10 -37.39
C PRO A 474 -0.19 -11.77 -36.36
N ILE A 475 -0.56 -11.66 -35.07
CA ILE A 475 0.15 -12.29 -33.96
C ILE A 475 -0.51 -13.63 -33.65
N LYS A 476 0.22 -14.74 -33.85
CA LYS A 476 -0.24 -16.12 -33.63
C LYS A 476 -0.28 -16.48 -32.14
N SER A 477 0.73 -16.04 -31.39
CA SER A 477 0.81 -16.24 -29.94
C SER A 477 1.69 -15.18 -29.30
N LEU A 478 1.36 -14.87 -28.04
CA LEU A 478 2.25 -14.23 -27.09
C LEU A 478 2.72 -15.33 -26.13
N LEU A 479 4.02 -15.43 -25.88
CA LEU A 479 4.53 -16.25 -24.78
C LEU A 479 4.11 -15.57 -23.49
N ALA A 480 3.13 -16.15 -22.77
CA ALA A 480 2.89 -15.75 -21.39
C ALA A 480 4.04 -16.31 -20.53
N ALA A 481 4.58 -15.50 -19.62
CA ALA A 481 5.43 -15.99 -18.56
C ALA A 481 4.76 -17.20 -17.87
N PRO A 482 5.49 -18.29 -17.58
CA PRO A 482 4.88 -19.51 -17.05
C PRO A 482 4.45 -19.28 -15.60
N GLY A 483 3.16 -18.99 -15.38
CA GLY A 483 2.60 -18.88 -14.04
C GLY A 483 1.18 -18.31 -13.95
N GLY A 484 0.17 -19.15 -14.18
CA GLY A 484 -1.12 -19.07 -13.47
C GLY A 484 -2.21 -18.14 -14.03
N GLY A 485 -3.24 -18.74 -14.63
CA GLY A 485 -4.45 -18.03 -15.06
C GLY A 485 -5.15 -17.30 -13.91
N GLY A 486 -5.20 -15.98 -14.01
CA GLY A 486 -5.91 -15.10 -13.11
C GLY A 486 -6.15 -13.73 -13.73
N GLN A 487 -7.16 -13.02 -13.23
CA GLN A 487 -7.57 -11.69 -13.69
C GLN A 487 -6.51 -10.58 -13.44
N GLU A 488 -5.35 -10.95 -12.88
CA GLU A 488 -4.15 -10.12 -12.65
C GLU A 488 -3.17 -10.11 -13.84
N ASP A 489 -3.34 -10.98 -14.85
CA ASP A 489 -2.39 -11.15 -15.97
C ASP A 489 -2.31 -10.00 -16.98
N LEU A 490 -3.31 -9.11 -17.03
CA LEU A 490 -3.27 -7.97 -17.98
C LEU A 490 -2.21 -6.93 -17.63
N ALA A 491 -1.71 -6.92 -16.39
CA ALA A 491 -0.64 -6.02 -15.94
C ALA A 491 0.76 -6.56 -16.29
N ALA A 492 0.95 -7.89 -16.23
CA ALA A 492 2.21 -8.54 -16.61
C ALA A 492 2.43 -8.50 -18.13
N ILE A 493 1.38 -8.75 -18.92
CA ILE A 493 1.41 -8.62 -20.39
C ILE A 493 1.66 -7.16 -20.82
N ALA A 494 1.30 -6.19 -19.97
CA ALA A 494 1.57 -4.77 -20.21
C ALA A 494 3.02 -4.36 -19.89
N GLN A 495 3.66 -5.04 -18.93
CA GLN A 495 5.07 -4.83 -18.62
C GLN A 495 5.97 -5.46 -19.68
N GLU A 496 5.57 -6.56 -20.31
CA GLU A 496 6.31 -7.15 -21.45
C GLU A 496 6.34 -6.24 -22.69
N GLU A 497 5.40 -5.31 -22.87
CA GLU A 497 5.47 -4.28 -23.93
C GLU A 497 6.58 -3.22 -23.68
N GLU A 498 7.18 -3.22 -22.48
CA GLU A 498 8.36 -2.40 -22.14
C GLU A 498 9.69 -3.12 -22.43
N GLU A 499 9.73 -4.46 -22.49
CA GLU A 499 10.95 -5.27 -22.68
C GLU A 499 10.95 -6.08 -23.99
N GLY A 500 11.41 -5.46 -25.09
CA GLY A 500 11.92 -6.17 -26.27
C GLY A 500 10.94 -7.06 -27.06
N GLU A 501 11.35 -7.50 -28.25
CA GLU A 501 10.57 -8.42 -29.09
C GLU A 501 10.51 -9.87 -28.55
N SER A 502 11.06 -10.14 -27.35
CA SER A 502 11.11 -11.46 -26.74
C SER A 502 9.72 -11.93 -26.33
N GLY A 503 9.07 -12.74 -27.17
CA GLY A 503 7.83 -13.44 -26.83
C GLY A 503 6.67 -13.24 -27.80
N VAL A 504 6.80 -12.43 -28.86
CA VAL A 504 5.74 -12.24 -29.87
C VAL A 504 5.99 -13.12 -31.09
N PHE A 505 5.06 -14.02 -31.41
CA PHE A 505 5.13 -14.86 -32.61
C PHE A 505 4.14 -14.37 -33.66
N TYR A 506 4.66 -13.91 -34.80
CA TYR A 506 3.86 -13.51 -35.95
C TYR A 506 3.50 -14.71 -36.81
N THR A 507 2.41 -14.60 -37.57
CA THR A 507 2.09 -15.54 -38.65
C THR A 507 3.22 -15.52 -39.69
N ASP A 508 3.65 -16.71 -40.12
CA ASP A 508 4.64 -16.86 -41.18
C ASP A 508 4.08 -16.33 -42.51
N LEU A 509 4.87 -15.55 -43.25
CA LEU A 509 4.50 -15.04 -44.56
C LEU A 509 4.23 -16.17 -45.55
N ALA A 510 4.92 -17.31 -45.43
CA ALA A 510 4.65 -18.48 -46.28
C ALA A 510 3.24 -19.07 -46.06
N ALA A 511 2.55 -18.69 -44.98
CA ALA A 511 1.21 -19.15 -44.63
C ALA A 511 0.23 -17.97 -44.38
N LEU A 512 0.50 -16.80 -44.95
CA LEU A 512 -0.34 -15.61 -44.80
C LEU A 512 -1.14 -15.33 -46.09
N LEU A 513 -2.44 -15.10 -45.96
CA LEU A 513 -3.30 -14.64 -47.05
C LEU A 513 -3.71 -13.18 -46.84
N LEU A 514 -3.51 -12.31 -47.82
CA LEU A 514 -4.03 -10.93 -47.76
C LEU A 514 -5.31 -10.83 -48.59
N THR A 515 -6.31 -10.16 -48.03
CA THR A 515 -7.60 -9.89 -48.71
C THR A 515 -8.09 -8.49 -48.38
N PRO A 516 -9.01 -7.92 -49.17
CA PRO A 516 -9.70 -6.69 -48.81
C PRO A 516 -10.42 -6.79 -47.45
N GLU A 517 -10.46 -5.70 -46.69
CA GLU A 517 -10.97 -5.66 -45.31
C GLU A 517 -12.41 -6.21 -45.16
N GLU A 518 -13.32 -5.83 -46.05
CA GLU A 518 -14.72 -6.28 -45.99
C GLU A 518 -14.86 -7.75 -46.44
N THR A 519 -14.04 -8.19 -47.39
CA THR A 519 -13.93 -9.62 -47.76
C THR A 519 -13.40 -10.44 -46.59
N ALA A 520 -12.35 -9.98 -45.90
CA ALA A 520 -11.84 -10.60 -44.69
C ALA A 520 -12.93 -10.69 -43.61
N ARG A 521 -13.71 -9.62 -43.41
CA ARG A 521 -14.85 -9.61 -42.47
C ARG A 521 -15.88 -10.70 -42.81
N ARG A 522 -16.27 -10.84 -44.07
CA ARG A 522 -17.21 -11.89 -44.52
C ARG A 522 -16.67 -13.30 -44.28
N LEU A 523 -15.37 -13.49 -44.41
CA LEU A 523 -14.68 -14.75 -44.13
C LEU A 523 -14.55 -15.06 -42.62
N GLY A 524 -14.85 -14.10 -41.75
CA GLY A 524 -14.83 -14.25 -40.29
C GLY A 524 -13.69 -13.51 -39.58
N ALA A 525 -12.88 -12.73 -40.30
CA ALA A 525 -11.80 -11.93 -39.71
C ALA A 525 -12.35 -10.84 -38.78
N GLN A 526 -11.71 -10.68 -37.62
CA GLN A 526 -12.10 -9.72 -36.58
C GLN A 526 -11.18 -8.50 -36.62
N PRO A 527 -11.63 -7.30 -36.21
CA PRO A 527 -10.75 -6.14 -36.12
C PRO A 527 -9.77 -6.30 -34.94
N TYR A 528 -8.52 -5.88 -35.13
CA TYR A 528 -7.48 -5.94 -34.08
C TYR A 528 -6.83 -4.58 -33.81
N SER A 529 -6.68 -3.76 -34.85
CA SER A 529 -6.15 -2.41 -34.73
C SER A 529 -6.89 -1.41 -35.60
N VAL A 530 -6.92 -0.17 -35.11
CA VAL A 530 -7.44 1.00 -35.82
C VAL A 530 -6.33 2.06 -35.82
N SER A 531 -5.92 2.49 -37.00
CA SER A 531 -4.93 3.55 -37.18
C SER A 531 -5.61 4.77 -37.82
N VAL A 532 -5.33 5.95 -37.32
CA VAL A 532 -5.94 7.21 -37.74
C VAL A 532 -4.84 8.16 -38.14
N ARG A 533 -4.85 8.62 -39.39
CA ARG A 533 -3.98 9.68 -39.90
C ARG A 533 -4.78 10.98 -39.95
N LEU A 534 -4.42 11.94 -39.11
CA LEU A 534 -5.16 13.20 -39.02
C LEU A 534 -4.89 14.08 -40.24
N HIS A 535 -5.93 14.77 -40.72
CA HIS A 535 -5.81 15.72 -41.83
C HIS A 535 -5.09 17.00 -41.40
N ASP A 536 -5.36 17.47 -40.19
CA ASP A 536 -4.68 18.61 -39.56
C ASP A 536 -3.77 18.12 -38.42
N GLN A 537 -2.52 18.57 -38.42
CA GLN A 537 -1.56 18.23 -37.38
C GLN A 537 -1.80 19.00 -36.08
N ALA A 538 -2.46 20.17 -36.15
CA ALA A 538 -2.75 21.00 -34.98
C ALA A 538 -3.78 20.36 -34.02
N THR A 539 -4.58 19.43 -34.52
CA THR A 539 -5.64 18.76 -33.76
C THR A 539 -5.19 17.46 -33.08
N LEU A 540 -3.90 17.11 -33.12
CA LEU A 540 -3.42 15.86 -32.50
C LEU A 540 -3.81 15.78 -31.03
N TRP A 541 -3.56 16.83 -30.26
CA TRP A 541 -3.88 16.78 -28.83
C TRP A 541 -5.38 16.75 -28.55
N SER A 542 -6.19 17.48 -29.33
CA SER A 542 -7.65 17.44 -29.17
C SER A 542 -8.22 16.06 -29.50
N ALA A 543 -7.73 15.41 -30.56
CA ALA A 543 -8.11 14.04 -30.93
C ALA A 543 -7.71 13.02 -29.85
N VAL A 544 -6.50 13.17 -29.29
CA VAL A 544 -6.00 12.35 -28.18
C VAL A 544 -6.82 12.57 -26.92
N ASP A 545 -7.16 13.80 -26.60
CA ASP A 545 -7.94 14.16 -25.42
C ASP A 545 -9.40 13.69 -25.52
N GLN A 546 -9.98 13.74 -26.72
CA GLN A 546 -11.27 13.12 -27.02
C GLN A 546 -11.20 11.59 -26.86
N LEU A 547 -10.17 10.93 -27.43
CA LEU A 547 -9.98 9.49 -27.29
C LEU A 547 -9.80 9.08 -25.82
N LEU A 548 -9.01 9.85 -25.07
CA LEU A 548 -8.84 9.65 -23.64
C LEU A 548 -10.19 9.76 -22.96
N THR A 549 -11.03 10.73 -23.31
CA THR A 549 -12.35 10.95 -22.70
C THR A 549 -13.32 9.80 -22.96
N ILE A 550 -13.45 9.35 -24.22
CA ILE A 550 -14.42 8.31 -24.61
C ILE A 550 -13.98 6.90 -24.20
N THR A 551 -12.67 6.65 -24.12
CA THR A 551 -12.15 5.31 -23.79
C THR A 551 -11.69 5.23 -22.34
N LYS A 552 -11.91 4.06 -21.72
CA LYS A 552 -11.18 3.66 -20.51
C LYS A 552 -9.80 3.07 -20.85
N ALA A 553 -9.44 3.01 -22.13
CA ALA A 553 -8.29 2.30 -22.65
C ALA A 553 -7.18 3.28 -23.00
N SER A 554 -6.30 3.49 -22.04
CA SER A 554 -5.14 4.38 -22.09
C SER A 554 -3.88 3.74 -22.70
N LYS A 555 -4.04 2.83 -23.67
CA LYS A 555 -2.92 2.14 -24.32
C LYS A 555 -3.03 2.33 -25.82
N PHE A 556 -2.63 3.50 -26.28
CA PHE A 556 -2.55 3.81 -27.69
C PHE A 556 -1.25 4.52 -27.99
N HIS A 557 -0.86 4.42 -29.24
CA HIS A 557 0.32 5.09 -29.76
C HIS A 557 -0.14 6.37 -30.46
N ILE A 558 0.61 7.44 -30.26
CA ILE A 558 0.44 8.68 -30.99
C ILE A 558 1.71 8.97 -31.74
N ALA A 559 1.60 9.66 -32.86
CA ALA A 559 2.73 10.07 -33.63
C ALA A 559 2.51 11.49 -34.15
N SER A 560 3.59 12.24 -34.20
CA SER A 560 3.59 13.58 -34.78
C SER A 560 4.86 13.81 -35.56
N ALA A 561 4.70 14.24 -36.81
CA ALA A 561 5.81 14.70 -37.65
C ALA A 561 6.37 16.06 -37.18
N VAL A 562 5.61 16.82 -36.39
CA VAL A 562 5.98 18.13 -35.85
C VAL A 562 5.96 18.15 -34.31
N PRO A 563 6.68 19.06 -33.65
CA PRO A 563 6.53 19.26 -32.22
C PRO A 563 5.10 19.61 -31.82
N PHE A 564 4.64 19.13 -30.66
CA PHE A 564 3.28 19.35 -30.17
C PHE A 564 3.24 19.57 -28.66
N LYS A 565 2.13 20.13 -28.16
CA LYS A 565 1.92 20.38 -26.73
C LYS A 565 1.01 19.32 -26.13
N VAL A 566 1.33 18.90 -24.91
CA VAL A 566 0.64 17.84 -24.17
C VAL A 566 -0.20 18.49 -23.08
N GLY A 567 -1.50 18.56 -23.27
CA GLY A 567 -2.43 19.21 -22.34
C GLY A 567 -2.60 20.70 -22.62
N GLU A 568 -3.79 21.19 -22.30
CA GLU A 568 -4.11 22.62 -22.30
C GLU A 568 -3.29 23.31 -21.20
N GLY A 569 -2.20 23.98 -21.58
CA GLY A 569 -1.32 24.71 -20.65
C GLY A 569 0.10 24.15 -20.50
N ALA A 570 0.50 23.15 -21.29
CA ALA A 570 1.90 22.75 -21.35
C ALA A 570 2.80 23.91 -21.80
N ARG A 571 3.72 24.32 -20.92
CA ARG A 571 4.75 25.32 -21.22
C ARG A 571 5.86 24.78 -22.13
N ARG A 572 6.01 23.46 -22.24
CA ARG A 572 7.08 22.81 -22.99
C ARG A 572 6.50 21.99 -24.13
N GLU A 573 7.05 22.16 -25.31
CA GLU A 573 6.74 21.33 -26.47
C GLU A 573 7.46 19.99 -26.40
N THR A 574 6.72 18.96 -26.76
CA THR A 574 7.22 17.61 -27.01
C THR A 574 7.76 17.55 -28.43
N LYS A 575 8.90 16.90 -28.64
CA LYS A 575 9.54 16.81 -29.96
C LYS A 575 8.68 15.97 -30.93
N ALA A 576 8.91 16.10 -32.23
CA ALA A 576 8.37 15.15 -33.20
C ALA A 576 8.85 13.72 -32.90
N GLY A 577 8.00 12.73 -33.17
CA GLY A 577 8.28 11.33 -32.92
C GLY A 577 7.03 10.50 -32.65
N VAL A 578 7.26 9.24 -32.28
CA VAL A 578 6.23 8.28 -31.90
C VAL A 578 6.28 8.10 -30.39
N TYR A 579 5.11 8.15 -29.79
CA TYR A 579 4.95 8.07 -28.35
C TYR A 579 3.89 7.04 -27.99
N TYR A 580 4.15 6.32 -26.93
CA TYR A 580 3.15 5.53 -26.23
C TYR A 580 2.51 6.41 -25.16
N VAL A 581 1.19 6.50 -25.17
CA VAL A 581 0.40 7.16 -24.13
C VAL A 581 -0.08 6.07 -23.19
N GLY A 582 0.30 6.17 -21.92
CA GLY A 582 -0.06 5.21 -20.86
C GLY A 582 -1.03 5.80 -19.84
N GLU A 583 -1.71 4.92 -19.10
CA GLU A 583 -2.55 5.28 -17.95
C GLU A 583 -1.68 5.89 -16.84
N GLY A 584 -1.83 7.19 -16.63
CA GLY A 584 -1.21 7.86 -15.51
C GLY A 584 -1.80 9.24 -15.34
N TYR A 585 -2.68 9.41 -14.35
CA TYR A 585 -2.77 10.71 -13.71
C TYR A 585 -1.45 10.89 -12.99
N ARG A 586 -0.51 11.63 -13.59
CA ARG A 586 0.73 11.92 -12.88
C ARG A 586 0.35 12.77 -11.67
N THR A 587 0.28 12.13 -10.51
CA THR A 587 0.07 12.81 -9.24
C THR A 587 1.33 13.61 -8.95
N SER A 588 1.46 14.78 -9.58
CA SER A 588 2.53 15.70 -9.21
C SER A 588 2.20 16.19 -7.81
N ILE A 589 2.94 15.71 -6.83
CA ILE A 589 2.98 16.33 -5.50
C ILE A 589 3.76 17.64 -5.66
N GLY A 590 3.13 18.64 -6.28
CA GLY A 590 3.59 20.01 -6.19
C GLY A 590 3.58 20.40 -4.72
N GLY A 591 4.60 21.10 -4.24
CA GLY A 591 4.67 21.49 -2.83
C GLY A 591 5.81 20.85 -2.04
N LEU A 592 6.26 19.64 -2.36
CA LEU A 592 7.25 18.93 -1.54
C LEU A 592 8.56 19.72 -1.36
N ALA A 593 9.04 20.38 -2.43
CA ALA A 593 10.21 21.24 -2.36
C ALA A 593 9.99 22.44 -1.41
N PHE A 594 8.78 23.00 -1.36
CA PHE A 594 8.43 24.09 -0.45
C PHE A 594 8.29 23.63 1.01
N LEU A 595 8.10 22.34 1.26
CA LEU A 595 8.01 21.78 2.62
C LEU A 595 9.37 21.63 3.31
N ILE A 596 10.47 21.61 2.56
CA ILE A 596 11.82 21.39 3.11
C ILE A 596 12.17 22.47 4.14
N ILE A 597 11.91 23.75 3.81
CA ILE A 597 12.27 24.88 4.67
C ILE A 597 11.45 24.88 5.98
N PRO A 598 10.10 24.83 5.97
CA PRO A 598 9.31 24.75 7.19
C PRO A 598 9.68 23.53 8.04
N LEU A 599 9.95 22.38 7.42
CA LEU A 599 10.33 21.17 8.13
C LEU A 599 11.64 21.34 8.89
N LEU A 600 12.67 21.92 8.24
CA LEU A 600 13.94 22.19 8.89
C LEU A 600 13.76 23.12 10.10
N ILE A 601 13.06 24.24 9.91
CA ILE A 601 12.77 25.21 10.99
C ILE A 601 12.07 24.51 12.16
N SER A 602 11.05 23.70 11.87
CA SER A 602 10.27 22.96 12.87
C SER A 602 11.12 21.98 13.65
N SER A 603 11.92 21.18 12.93
CA SER A 603 12.80 20.18 13.54
C SER A 603 13.85 20.81 14.45
N THR A 604 14.44 21.94 14.03
CA THR A 604 15.42 22.69 14.83
C THR A 604 14.78 23.30 16.08
N ILE A 605 13.56 23.86 15.99
CA ILE A 605 12.85 24.41 17.15
C ILE A 605 12.54 23.32 18.17
N ILE A 606 12.02 22.18 17.72
CA ILE A 606 11.70 21.04 18.60
C ILE A 606 12.98 20.49 19.23
N LEU A 607 14.03 20.28 18.45
CA LEU A 607 15.34 19.84 18.93
C LEU A 607 15.88 20.76 20.03
N ASN A 608 15.91 22.08 19.79
CA ASN A 608 16.41 23.05 20.74
C ASN A 608 15.57 23.06 22.03
N THR A 609 14.25 23.00 21.91
CA THR A 609 13.35 23.03 23.07
C THR A 609 13.47 21.76 23.92
N MET A 610 13.55 20.59 23.28
CA MET A 610 13.74 19.31 23.98
C MET A 610 15.13 19.23 24.60
N LEU A 611 16.17 19.71 23.92
CA LEU A 611 17.53 19.74 24.47
C LEU A 611 17.62 20.65 25.70
N GLY A 612 17.02 21.85 25.64
CA GLY A 612 16.91 22.74 26.79
C GLY A 612 16.18 22.08 27.97
N SER A 613 15.14 21.30 27.70
CA SER A 613 14.42 20.55 28.75
C SER A 613 15.29 19.51 29.45
N VAL A 614 16.19 18.83 28.73
CA VAL A 614 17.12 17.84 29.30
C VAL A 614 18.11 18.55 30.23
N PHE A 615 18.68 19.67 29.80
CA PHE A 615 19.67 20.41 30.58
C PHE A 615 19.13 20.97 31.89
N GLU A 616 17.91 21.50 31.87
CA GLU A 616 17.24 21.98 33.09
C GLU A 616 16.85 20.86 34.05
N ARG A 617 16.74 19.62 33.55
CA ARG A 617 16.27 18.45 34.31
C ARG A 617 17.39 17.52 34.74
N LYS A 618 18.65 17.94 34.61
CA LYS A 618 19.81 17.14 35.06
C LYS A 618 19.68 16.68 36.51
N GLY A 619 19.20 17.54 37.41
CA GLY A 619 18.97 17.18 38.82
C GLY A 619 17.91 16.10 38.99
N GLU A 620 16.80 16.18 38.26
CA GLU A 620 15.74 15.15 38.28
C GLU A 620 16.23 13.82 37.70
N ILE A 621 16.98 13.87 36.59
CA ILE A 621 17.61 12.70 35.95
C ILE A 621 18.56 11.99 36.92
N ALA A 622 19.36 12.75 37.67
CA ALA A 622 20.26 12.21 38.68
C ALA A 622 19.49 11.51 39.83
N ILE A 623 18.37 12.08 40.27
CA ILE A 623 17.50 11.46 41.29
C ILE A 623 16.91 10.14 40.77
N TYR A 624 16.37 10.12 39.55
CA TYR A 624 15.83 8.89 38.95
C TYR A 624 16.88 7.78 38.86
N ASN A 625 18.10 8.11 38.43
CA ASN A 625 19.18 7.15 38.38
C ASN A 625 19.63 6.70 39.79
N ALA A 626 19.65 7.59 40.78
CA ALA A 626 19.98 7.26 42.16
C ALA A 626 18.95 6.33 42.82
N VAL A 627 17.68 6.43 42.42
CA VAL A 627 16.59 5.53 42.85
C VAL A 627 16.62 4.19 42.09
N GLY A 628 17.50 4.04 41.09
CA GLY A 628 17.74 2.77 40.39
C GLY A 628 17.05 2.64 39.03
N LEU A 629 16.49 3.72 38.45
CA LEU A 629 15.95 3.67 37.09
C LEU A 629 17.07 3.49 36.06
N ASN A 630 16.87 2.54 35.14
CA ASN A 630 17.77 2.33 34.02
C ASN A 630 17.90 3.63 33.18
N PRO A 631 19.12 4.11 32.88
CA PRO A 631 19.35 5.29 32.03
C PRO A 631 18.58 5.29 30.71
N THR A 632 18.39 4.13 30.08
CA THR A 632 17.62 4.00 28.85
C THR A 632 16.13 4.27 29.07
N HIS A 633 15.58 3.92 30.24
CA HIS A 633 14.19 4.23 30.61
C HIS A 633 14.01 5.74 30.82
N ILE A 634 15.02 6.42 31.36
CA ILE A 634 15.02 7.89 31.48
C ILE A 634 14.99 8.54 30.09
N GLY A 635 15.76 8.02 29.13
CA GLY A 635 15.68 8.45 27.73
C GLY A 635 14.29 8.26 27.12
N LEU A 636 13.60 7.17 27.47
CA LEU A 636 12.24 6.87 27.00
C LEU A 636 11.20 7.90 27.48
N PHE A 637 11.38 8.52 28.65
CA PHE A 637 10.48 9.58 29.14
C PHE A 637 10.40 10.76 28.18
N PHE A 638 11.53 11.19 27.62
CA PHE A 638 11.59 12.30 26.67
C PHE A 638 11.00 11.92 25.30
N LEU A 639 11.20 10.68 24.84
CA LEU A 639 10.57 10.18 23.62
C LEU A 639 9.05 10.07 23.78
N ALA A 640 8.58 9.62 24.93
CA ALA A 640 7.16 9.56 25.24
C ALA A 640 6.54 10.96 25.33
N GLU A 641 7.23 11.93 25.94
CA GLU A 641 6.81 13.33 25.97
C GLU A 641 6.63 13.90 24.55
N SER A 642 7.61 13.66 23.66
CA SER A 642 7.51 14.09 22.26
C SER A 642 6.43 13.37 21.46
N PHE A 643 6.18 12.09 21.72
CA PHE A 643 5.08 11.38 21.11
C PHE A 643 3.73 12.03 21.50
N VAL A 644 3.54 12.34 22.78
CA VAL A 644 2.33 13.05 23.26
C VAL A 644 2.20 14.41 22.57
N TYR A 645 3.26 15.20 22.51
CA TYR A 645 3.26 16.48 21.78
C TYR A 645 2.88 16.31 20.32
N SER A 646 3.39 15.27 19.65
CA SER A 646 3.12 15.02 18.24
C SER A 646 1.65 14.64 17.98
N VAL A 647 1.03 13.84 18.86
CA VAL A 647 -0.37 13.43 18.71
C VAL A 647 -1.30 14.62 18.96
N ILE A 648 -1.06 15.38 20.03
CA ILE A 648 -1.84 16.59 20.35
C ILE A 648 -1.67 17.64 19.25
N GLY A 649 -0.43 17.88 18.83
CA GLY A 649 -0.11 18.90 17.83
C GLY A 649 -0.63 18.55 16.43
N SER A 650 -0.58 17.28 16.02
CA SER A 650 -1.06 16.86 14.71
C SER A 650 -2.59 16.89 14.59
N VAL A 651 -3.31 16.33 15.57
CA VAL A 651 -4.79 16.39 15.59
C VAL A 651 -5.27 17.82 15.81
N GLY A 652 -4.64 18.57 16.71
CA GLY A 652 -4.96 19.98 16.94
C GLY A 652 -4.70 20.85 15.71
N GLY A 653 -3.56 20.67 15.05
CA GLY A 653 -3.22 21.36 13.80
C GLY A 653 -4.17 21.05 12.66
N TYR A 654 -4.60 19.80 12.55
CA TYR A 654 -5.63 19.39 11.60
C TYR A 654 -6.98 20.09 11.88
N LEU A 655 -7.49 20.01 13.12
CA LEU A 655 -8.78 20.58 13.48
C LEU A 655 -8.79 22.11 13.33
N ILE A 656 -7.77 22.80 13.83
CA ILE A 656 -7.63 24.25 13.71
C ILE A 656 -7.48 24.66 12.25
N GLY A 657 -6.69 23.91 11.48
CA GLY A 657 -6.50 24.17 10.05
C GLY A 657 -7.79 24.11 9.27
N GLN A 658 -8.57 23.04 9.48
CA GLN A 658 -9.84 22.86 8.81
C GLN A 658 -10.88 23.90 9.26
N MET A 659 -10.95 24.24 10.55
CA MET A 659 -11.81 25.32 11.04
C MET A 659 -11.47 26.66 10.39
N THR A 660 -10.17 26.98 10.32
CA THR A 660 -9.67 28.21 9.70
C THR A 660 -9.99 28.25 8.21
N SER A 661 -9.81 27.13 7.51
CA SER A 661 -10.17 27.00 6.09
C SER A 661 -11.66 27.25 5.86
N ILE A 662 -12.52 26.56 6.61
CA ILE A 662 -13.98 26.71 6.49
C ILE A 662 -14.40 28.16 6.78
N PHE A 663 -13.80 28.77 7.81
CA PHE A 663 -14.06 30.16 8.16
C PHE A 663 -13.69 31.10 7.01
N LEU A 664 -12.47 31.00 6.48
CA LEU A 664 -11.97 31.86 5.39
C LEU A 664 -12.78 31.71 4.10
N THR A 665 -13.18 30.49 3.74
CA THR A 665 -14.01 30.22 2.56
C THR A 665 -15.44 30.75 2.75
N ARG A 666 -16.04 30.60 3.93
CA ARG A 666 -17.39 31.12 4.21
C ARG A 666 -17.46 32.64 4.25
N THR A 667 -16.42 33.31 4.73
CA THR A 667 -16.37 34.78 4.78
C THR A 667 -15.99 35.40 3.43
N GLY A 668 -15.64 34.60 2.42
CA GLY A 668 -15.23 35.07 1.09
C GLY A 668 -13.91 35.84 1.08
N ILE A 669 -13.11 35.77 2.15
CA ILE A 669 -11.80 36.45 2.23
C ILE A 669 -10.81 35.81 1.24
N ILE A 670 -10.98 34.51 0.98
CA ILE A 670 -10.19 33.73 0.03
C ILE A 670 -11.15 32.87 -0.80
N THR A 671 -11.22 33.11 -2.11
CA THR A 671 -12.12 32.41 -3.05
C THR A 671 -11.43 31.28 -3.82
N ASP A 672 -10.11 31.38 -4.05
CA ASP A 672 -9.40 30.53 -5.03
C ASP A 672 -8.39 29.55 -4.43
N ILE A 673 -8.40 29.33 -3.11
CA ILE A 673 -7.52 28.33 -2.48
C ILE A 673 -8.30 27.05 -2.18
N ASN A 674 -7.99 26.03 -2.96
CA ASN A 674 -8.45 24.67 -2.73
C ASN A 674 -7.56 23.99 -1.69
N LEU A 675 -8.03 23.83 -0.46
CA LEU A 675 -7.33 23.09 0.59
C LEU A 675 -7.94 21.70 0.77
N ASN A 676 -7.26 20.67 0.26
CA ASN A 676 -7.72 19.28 0.31
C ASN A 676 -7.37 18.61 1.66
N PHE A 677 -8.05 19.05 2.71
CA PHE A 677 -7.90 18.50 4.07
C PHE A 677 -8.64 17.17 4.29
N SER A 678 -9.27 16.60 3.26
CA SER A 678 -10.14 15.43 3.40
C SER A 678 -9.60 14.20 2.65
N SER A 679 -8.30 14.15 2.37
CA SER A 679 -7.64 13.13 1.55
C SER A 679 -6.68 12.26 2.38
N LEU A 680 -6.39 11.03 1.96
CA LEU A 680 -5.33 10.19 2.55
C LEU A 680 -3.94 10.88 2.53
N SER A 681 -3.72 11.85 1.63
CA SER A 681 -2.51 12.68 1.67
C SER A 681 -2.29 13.32 3.04
N VAL A 682 -3.37 13.68 3.72
CA VAL A 682 -3.32 14.30 5.03
C VAL A 682 -2.88 13.32 6.12
N VAL A 683 -3.28 12.06 6.01
CA VAL A 683 -2.81 10.98 6.90
C VAL A 683 -1.29 10.86 6.81
N TYR A 684 -0.73 10.89 5.58
CA TYR A 684 0.72 10.87 5.41
C TYR A 684 1.40 12.10 6.01
N VAL A 685 0.81 13.28 5.90
CA VAL A 685 1.34 14.50 6.52
C VAL A 685 1.40 14.37 8.03
N ILE A 686 0.33 13.88 8.65
CA ILE A 686 0.28 13.67 10.10
C ILE A 686 1.32 12.65 10.56
N LEU A 687 1.40 11.50 9.89
CA LEU A 687 2.40 10.48 10.19
C LEU A 687 3.83 11.03 10.03
N PHE A 688 4.06 11.84 9.00
CA PHE A 688 5.34 12.45 8.76
C PHE A 688 5.67 13.52 9.81
N THR A 689 4.70 14.35 10.22
CA THR A 689 4.88 15.30 11.32
C THR A 689 5.22 14.58 12.63
N VAL A 690 4.53 13.49 12.95
CA VAL A 690 4.84 12.64 14.12
C VAL A 690 6.26 12.09 14.02
N ALA A 691 6.66 11.58 12.86
CA ALA A 691 8.01 11.07 12.62
C ALA A 691 9.07 12.16 12.81
N ILE A 692 8.88 13.37 12.28
CA ILE A 692 9.82 14.50 12.43
C ILE A 692 9.98 14.88 13.90
N VAL A 693 8.89 14.99 14.65
CA VAL A 693 8.93 15.34 16.09
C VAL A 693 9.71 14.29 16.88
N MET A 694 9.45 13.00 16.60
CA MET A 694 10.16 11.88 17.22
C MET A 694 11.65 11.88 16.85
N LEU A 695 11.99 12.00 15.57
CA LEU A 695 13.37 12.06 15.07
C LEU A 695 14.15 13.23 15.69
N SER A 696 13.51 14.40 15.81
CA SER A 696 14.10 15.60 16.43
C SER A 696 14.40 15.41 17.93
N THR A 697 13.76 14.44 18.56
CA THR A 697 13.90 14.14 20.00
C THR A 697 14.89 13.01 20.28
N LEU A 698 15.29 12.24 19.28
CA LEU A 698 16.26 11.15 19.45
C LEU A 698 17.58 11.66 20.04
N TYR A 699 18.11 12.78 19.52
CA TYR A 699 19.35 13.36 20.05
C TYR A 699 19.22 13.83 21.51
N PRO A 700 18.25 14.67 21.89
CA PRO A 700 18.00 15.03 23.29
C PRO A 700 17.82 13.83 24.23
N SER A 701 17.07 12.81 23.79
CA SER A 701 16.86 11.57 24.56
C SER A 701 18.19 10.82 24.82
N MET A 702 19.06 10.76 23.81
CA MET A 702 20.41 10.22 23.98
C MET A 702 21.26 11.05 24.95
N VAL A 703 21.15 12.39 24.91
CA VAL A 703 21.84 13.28 25.86
C VAL A 703 21.34 13.06 27.30
N ALA A 704 20.03 12.87 27.49
CA ALA A 704 19.45 12.57 28.80
C ALA A 704 19.97 11.22 29.34
N THR A 705 19.96 10.19 28.51
CA THR A 705 20.49 8.85 28.83
C THR A 705 21.96 8.93 29.25
N LYS A 706 22.80 9.67 28.50
CA LYS A 706 24.22 9.84 28.81
C LYS A 706 24.45 10.63 30.11
N SER A 707 23.61 11.62 30.38
CA SER A 707 23.71 12.44 31.60
C SER A 707 23.35 11.67 32.88
N ALA A 708 22.66 10.53 32.75
CA ALA A 708 22.26 9.68 33.86
C ALA A 708 23.36 8.71 34.34
N VAL A 709 24.46 8.51 33.60
CA VAL A 709 25.47 7.49 33.93
C VAL A 709 26.67 8.11 34.66
N PRO A 710 26.92 7.80 35.96
CA PRO A 710 27.98 8.45 36.74
C PRO A 710 29.41 7.97 36.40
N SER A 711 29.58 6.74 35.88
CA SER A 711 30.90 6.17 35.57
C SER A 711 31.00 5.77 34.09
N GLY A 712 31.97 6.34 33.37
CA GLY A 712 32.16 6.15 31.92
C GLY A 712 32.51 4.73 31.42
N LYS A 713 32.35 3.65 32.20
CA LYS A 713 32.52 2.26 31.73
C LYS A 713 31.18 1.52 31.80
N ARG A 714 30.65 1.18 30.61
CA ARG A 714 29.27 0.75 30.38
C ARG A 714 29.01 -0.75 30.63
N LYS A 715 30.05 -1.57 30.82
CA LYS A 715 29.92 -3.02 30.97
C LYS A 715 30.91 -3.51 32.02
N TRP A 716 30.44 -4.39 32.90
CA TRP A 716 31.31 -5.19 33.76
C TRP A 716 32.25 -5.99 32.85
N SER A 717 33.55 -5.94 33.17
CA SER A 717 34.57 -6.74 32.51
C SER A 717 34.97 -7.87 33.44
N LEU A 718 35.31 -9.01 32.85
CA LEU A 718 35.83 -10.16 33.57
C LEU A 718 37.10 -9.74 34.36
N PRO A 719 37.30 -10.21 35.59
CA PRO A 719 38.54 -10.00 36.34
C PRO A 719 39.75 -10.53 35.58
N ASP A 720 40.93 -9.97 35.87
CA ASP A 720 42.19 -10.47 35.31
C ASP A 720 42.35 -11.96 35.69
N ASN A 721 42.63 -12.79 34.70
CA ASN A 721 42.76 -14.24 34.83
C ASN A 721 43.92 -14.73 33.96
N ASP A 722 44.52 -15.86 34.34
CA ASP A 722 45.66 -16.48 33.64
C ASP A 722 45.23 -17.70 32.78
N GLY A 723 43.92 -17.86 32.58
CA GLY A 723 43.31 -18.98 31.87
C GLY A 723 43.23 -20.29 32.65
N ASN A 724 43.63 -20.30 33.93
CA ASN A 724 43.54 -21.45 34.82
C ASN A 724 42.92 -21.12 36.18
N GLU A 725 43.22 -19.93 36.72
CA GLU A 725 42.70 -19.41 37.98
C GLU A 725 42.09 -18.01 37.79
N MET A 726 41.02 -17.73 38.54
CA MET A 726 40.42 -16.40 38.62
C MET A 726 40.11 -16.05 40.07
N HIS A 727 40.70 -14.96 40.53
CA HIS A 727 40.48 -14.42 41.87
C HIS A 727 39.46 -13.29 41.81
N VAL A 728 38.32 -13.45 42.47
CA VAL A 728 37.22 -12.49 42.46
C VAL A 728 36.97 -11.98 43.87
N VAL A 729 37.34 -10.72 44.10
CA VAL A 729 37.00 -10.02 45.34
C VAL A 729 35.68 -9.28 45.12
N PHE A 730 34.62 -9.73 45.79
CA PHE A 730 33.35 -9.02 45.74
C PHE A 730 33.47 -7.66 46.47
N PRO A 731 32.85 -6.57 45.96
CA PRO A 731 33.00 -5.22 46.51
C PRO A 731 32.18 -5.00 47.80
N PHE A 732 31.78 -6.07 48.50
CA PHE A 732 30.96 -6.01 49.70
C PHE A 732 31.82 -6.27 50.94
N ILE A 733 31.54 -5.53 52.00
CA ILE A 733 32.13 -5.72 53.32
C ILE A 733 31.04 -6.18 54.27
N TYR A 734 31.35 -7.14 55.12
CA TYR A 734 30.40 -7.78 56.03
C TYR A 734 30.83 -7.57 57.48
N GLN A 735 29.84 -7.34 58.34
CA GLN A 735 30.05 -7.39 59.79
C GLN A 735 30.27 -8.84 60.24
N PRO A 736 31.07 -9.10 61.29
CA PRO A 736 31.40 -10.45 61.75
C PRO A 736 30.18 -11.37 61.92
N ASP A 737 29.10 -10.86 62.52
CA ASP A 737 27.88 -11.63 62.81
C ASP A 737 27.10 -12.05 61.55
N LEU A 738 27.30 -11.35 60.42
CA LEU A 738 26.60 -11.59 59.16
C LEU A 738 27.42 -12.43 58.16
N VAL A 739 28.67 -12.77 58.48
CA VAL A 739 29.54 -13.59 57.62
C VAL A 739 28.96 -15.00 57.44
N LEU A 740 28.46 -15.60 58.53
CA LEU A 740 27.72 -16.86 58.46
C LEU A 740 26.45 -16.74 57.61
N GLY A 741 25.78 -15.60 57.68
CA GLY A 741 24.59 -15.32 56.88
C GLY A 741 24.86 -15.31 55.39
N ILE A 742 25.93 -14.65 54.94
CA ILE A 742 26.27 -14.64 53.51
C ILE A 742 26.74 -16.00 53.01
N MET A 743 27.41 -16.79 53.86
CA MET A 743 27.78 -18.17 53.55
C MET A 743 26.54 -19.07 53.42
N GLY A 744 25.56 -18.94 54.32
CA GLY A 744 24.26 -19.60 54.19
C GLY A 744 23.47 -19.16 52.96
N TYR A 745 23.58 -17.88 52.58
CA TYR A 745 22.93 -17.32 51.38
C TYR A 745 23.52 -17.84 50.07
N LEU A 746 24.84 -18.02 50.03
CA LEU A 746 25.54 -18.69 48.93
C LEU A 746 25.20 -20.18 48.89
N GLY A 747 25.14 -20.85 50.04
CA GLY A 747 24.71 -22.24 50.15
C GLY A 747 23.31 -22.47 49.60
N ASP A 748 22.37 -21.60 49.98
CA ASP A 748 20.99 -21.61 49.49
C ASP A 748 20.92 -21.37 47.97
N TYR A 749 21.76 -20.49 47.42
CA TYR A 749 21.86 -20.26 45.97
C TYR A 749 22.29 -21.52 45.21
N PHE A 750 23.40 -22.16 45.62
CA PHE A 750 23.94 -23.32 44.91
C PHE A 750 23.13 -24.60 45.13
N SER A 751 22.43 -24.74 46.27
CA SER A 751 21.55 -25.89 46.53
C SER A 751 20.46 -26.08 45.47
N ARG A 752 20.11 -25.00 44.75
CA ARG A 752 19.11 -24.97 43.67
C ARG A 752 19.59 -25.61 42.36
N PHE A 753 20.90 -25.88 42.23
CA PHE A 753 21.54 -26.34 41.00
C PHE A 753 22.14 -27.76 41.14
N THR A 754 21.59 -28.58 42.04
CA THR A 754 22.13 -29.91 42.40
C THR A 754 21.65 -31.05 41.48
N GLU A 755 20.51 -30.92 40.81
CA GLU A 755 19.97 -31.97 39.92
C GLU A 755 20.15 -31.66 38.42
N ALA A 756 20.56 -32.68 37.65
CA ALA A 756 21.09 -32.56 36.29
C ALA A 756 20.09 -32.26 35.15
N SER A 757 18.87 -31.77 35.44
CA SER A 757 17.82 -31.82 34.41
C SER A 757 17.55 -30.51 33.66
N PHE A 758 17.59 -29.32 34.28
CA PHE A 758 17.40 -28.04 33.56
C PHE A 758 17.97 -26.85 34.36
N GLY A 759 18.99 -26.15 33.84
CA GLY A 759 19.57 -24.97 34.51
C GLY A 759 20.81 -24.39 33.82
N ASP A 760 21.25 -23.21 34.26
CA ASP A 760 22.43 -22.50 33.72
C ASP A 760 23.77 -23.07 34.24
N LEU A 761 23.74 -23.87 35.31
CA LEU A 761 24.90 -24.56 35.89
C LEU A 761 24.45 -25.80 36.68
N ILE A 762 25.40 -26.70 36.96
CA ILE A 762 25.27 -27.81 37.93
C ILE A 762 26.33 -27.57 39.01
N ALA A 763 25.94 -27.59 40.29
CA ALA A 763 26.83 -27.38 41.42
C ALA A 763 26.73 -28.54 42.41
N ASP A 764 27.88 -29.13 42.74
CA ASP A 764 28.02 -30.15 43.76
C ASP A 764 28.85 -29.62 44.93
N LEU A 765 28.36 -29.79 46.17
CA LEU A 765 29.03 -29.27 47.36
C LEU A 765 30.12 -30.26 47.79
N HIS A 766 31.38 -29.87 47.62
CA HIS A 766 32.53 -30.73 47.90
C HIS A 766 32.94 -30.69 49.38
N ALA A 767 33.02 -29.51 49.99
CA ALA A 767 33.44 -29.36 51.39
C ALA A 767 33.02 -28.02 52.00
N VAL A 768 32.72 -28.02 53.30
CA VAL A 768 32.54 -26.82 54.12
C VAL A 768 33.63 -26.84 55.20
N GLN A 769 34.30 -25.72 55.40
CA GLN A 769 35.36 -25.56 56.39
C GLN A 769 34.98 -24.42 57.35
N ALA A 770 35.19 -24.65 58.64
CA ALA A 770 35.13 -23.62 59.67
C ALA A 770 36.45 -23.68 60.44
N GLY A 771 37.13 -22.55 60.55
CA GLY A 771 38.42 -22.44 61.21
C GLY A 771 38.58 -21.11 61.90
N GLU A 772 39.78 -20.85 62.40
CA GLU A 772 40.19 -19.55 62.91
C GLU A 772 41.43 -19.08 62.14
N ASP A 773 41.55 -17.78 61.92
CA ASP A 773 42.77 -17.20 61.36
C ASP A 773 43.90 -17.12 62.40
N ASP A 774 45.09 -16.68 61.97
CA ASP A 774 46.28 -16.57 62.83
C ASP A 774 46.09 -15.64 64.06
N ALA A 775 45.01 -14.86 64.10
CA ALA A 775 44.63 -13.96 65.19
C ALA A 775 43.42 -14.48 66.02
N GLY A 776 42.98 -15.72 65.80
CA GLY A 776 41.87 -16.35 66.52
C GLY A 776 40.47 -15.88 66.08
N ARG A 777 40.31 -15.32 64.88
CA ARG A 777 39.02 -14.87 64.34
C ARG A 777 38.39 -15.95 63.46
N PRO A 778 37.07 -16.17 63.50
CA PRO A 778 36.43 -17.24 62.75
C PRO A 778 36.49 -17.00 61.24
N THR A 779 36.89 -18.03 60.50
CA THR A 779 36.91 -18.09 59.04
C THR A 779 36.04 -19.24 58.55
N TYR A 780 35.33 -19.02 57.45
CA TYR A 780 34.42 -19.98 56.84
C TYR A 780 34.77 -20.14 55.36
N GLY A 781 34.82 -21.39 54.91
CA GLY A 781 35.11 -21.79 53.54
C GLY A 781 34.01 -22.70 52.98
N ILE A 782 33.53 -22.45 51.76
CA ILE A 782 32.61 -23.36 51.05
C ILE A 782 33.19 -23.69 49.67
N HIS A 783 33.28 -24.98 49.35
CA HIS A 783 33.86 -25.49 48.11
C HIS A 783 32.80 -26.19 47.25
N TYR A 784 32.69 -25.77 46.00
CA TYR A 784 31.81 -26.37 45.01
C TYR A 784 32.59 -26.86 43.79
N ASP A 785 32.20 -28.02 43.26
CA ASP A 785 32.56 -28.43 41.91
C ASP A 785 31.37 -28.07 40.98
N ILE A 786 31.64 -27.22 39.98
CA ILE A 786 30.61 -26.60 39.14
C ILE A 786 30.85 -26.95 37.67
N ALA A 787 29.80 -27.40 36.98
CA ALA A 787 29.74 -27.48 35.53
C ALA A 787 28.89 -26.32 34.98
N LEU A 788 29.40 -25.58 34.00
CA LEU A 788 28.71 -24.42 33.43
C LEU A 788 28.02 -24.76 32.11
N ALA A 789 26.81 -24.24 31.90
CA ALA A 789 26.13 -24.33 30.61
C ALA A 789 26.76 -23.38 29.56
N PRO A 790 26.75 -23.74 28.26
CA PRO A 790 26.24 -24.99 27.70
C PRO A 790 27.18 -26.18 27.99
N PHE A 791 26.60 -27.27 28.53
CA PHE A 791 27.36 -28.43 29.02
C PHE A 791 28.16 -29.15 27.92
N ASP A 792 27.77 -28.99 26.65
CA ASP A 792 28.49 -29.50 25.48
C ASP A 792 29.93 -28.96 25.36
N LEU A 793 30.24 -27.82 26.00
CA LEU A 793 31.58 -27.25 26.03
C LEU A 793 32.50 -27.93 27.06
N GLY A 794 31.96 -28.83 27.90
CA GLY A 794 32.71 -29.62 28.87
C GLY A 794 33.47 -28.78 29.91
N VAL A 795 32.97 -27.58 30.22
CA VAL A 795 33.62 -26.66 31.17
C VAL A 795 33.21 -27.05 32.59
N THR A 796 34.19 -27.53 33.37
CA THR A 796 34.04 -27.77 34.81
C THR A 796 35.11 -26.99 35.58
N GLN A 797 34.73 -26.52 36.76
CA GLN A 797 35.59 -25.68 37.60
C GLN A 797 35.31 -25.92 39.07
N ARG A 798 36.35 -25.76 39.89
CA ARG A 798 36.23 -25.72 41.34
C ARG A 798 36.10 -24.28 41.77
N VAL A 799 35.11 -23.98 42.60
CA VAL A 799 34.86 -22.66 43.14
C VAL A 799 34.96 -22.72 44.66
N GLU A 800 35.82 -21.89 45.22
CA GLU A 800 36.04 -21.78 46.65
C GLU A 800 35.61 -20.39 47.11
N PHE A 801 34.74 -20.33 48.11
CA PHE A 801 34.34 -19.10 48.78
C PHE A 801 34.94 -19.06 50.17
N VAL A 802 35.82 -18.09 50.45
CA VAL A 802 36.48 -17.95 51.75
C VAL A 802 36.14 -16.60 52.37
N SER A 803 35.71 -16.59 53.63
CA SER A 803 35.60 -15.37 54.41
C SER A 803 36.93 -15.03 55.08
N LEU A 804 37.50 -13.87 54.75
CA LEU A 804 38.74 -13.38 55.32
C LEU A 804 38.54 -11.98 55.91
N HIS A 805 39.25 -11.68 57.00
CA HIS A 805 39.29 -10.34 57.56
C HIS A 805 40.32 -9.48 56.81
N ASP A 806 39.89 -8.39 56.20
CA ASP A 806 40.77 -7.46 55.48
C ASP A 806 41.24 -6.35 56.43
N GLU A 807 42.52 -6.39 56.83
CA GLU A 807 43.10 -5.42 57.78
C GLU A 807 43.08 -3.97 57.26
N ARG A 808 43.07 -3.75 55.94
CA ARG A 808 43.04 -2.40 55.36
C ARG A 808 41.67 -1.74 55.53
N VAL A 809 40.62 -2.55 55.62
CA VAL A 809 39.22 -2.07 55.64
C VAL A 809 38.53 -2.43 56.97
N GLN A 810 39.22 -3.15 57.86
CA GLN A 810 38.75 -3.55 59.19
C GLN A 810 37.39 -4.27 59.15
N ALA A 811 37.17 -5.09 58.11
CA ALA A 811 35.91 -5.77 57.87
C ALA A 811 36.13 -7.13 57.20
N HIS A 812 35.15 -8.03 57.31
CA HIS A 812 35.21 -9.32 56.63
C HIS A 812 34.79 -9.18 55.17
N ARG A 813 35.48 -9.90 54.29
CA ARG A 813 35.17 -9.99 52.87
C ARG A 813 35.03 -11.46 52.50
N VAL A 814 34.16 -11.72 51.53
CA VAL A 814 34.09 -13.03 50.88
C VAL A 814 34.89 -12.94 49.59
N ILE A 815 35.94 -13.74 49.50
CA ILE A 815 36.73 -13.91 48.29
C ILE A 815 36.25 -15.19 47.61
N MET A 816 36.17 -15.14 46.29
CA MET A 816 35.84 -16.30 45.48
C MET A 816 37.01 -16.61 44.55
N ASP A 817 37.53 -17.82 44.68
CA ASP A 817 38.61 -18.34 43.86
C ASP A 817 38.07 -19.44 42.96
N ILE A 818 38.31 -19.30 41.66
CA ILE A 818 37.83 -20.23 40.64
C ILE A 818 39.04 -20.90 40.00
N ARG A 819 39.11 -22.23 40.04
CA ARG A 819 40.12 -23.03 39.35
C ARG A 819 39.49 -23.89 38.27
N ARG A 820 39.99 -23.81 37.04
CA ARG A 820 39.49 -24.65 35.95
C ARG A 820 39.92 -26.11 36.13
N VAL A 821 38.97 -27.03 36.02
CA VAL A 821 39.21 -28.48 36.07
C VAL A 821 39.18 -29.08 34.66
N SER A 822 38.22 -28.67 33.81
CA SER A 822 38.14 -29.09 32.39
C SER A 822 37.61 -27.98 31.48
N GLY A 823 37.84 -28.11 30.18
CA GLY A 823 37.41 -27.15 29.15
C GLY A 823 38.55 -26.27 28.62
N GLN A 824 38.41 -25.76 27.39
CA GLN A 824 39.38 -24.85 26.77
C GLN A 824 39.33 -23.46 27.43
N ASP A 825 40.45 -22.72 27.40
CA ASP A 825 40.58 -21.39 28.00
C ASP A 825 39.55 -20.38 27.48
N SER A 826 39.37 -20.32 26.16
CA SER A 826 38.35 -19.49 25.53
C SER A 826 36.94 -19.83 25.99
N ASN A 827 36.62 -21.12 26.14
CA ASN A 827 35.29 -21.58 26.58
C ASN A 827 35.06 -21.31 28.07
N TRP A 828 36.07 -21.52 28.90
CA TRP A 828 36.02 -21.24 30.34
C TRP A 828 35.85 -19.73 30.61
N THR A 829 36.58 -18.89 29.88
CA THR A 829 36.46 -17.42 29.95
C THR A 829 35.07 -16.95 29.48
N ALA A 830 34.55 -17.51 28.38
CA ALA A 830 33.26 -17.13 27.82
C ALA A 830 32.07 -17.53 28.70
N THR A 831 32.13 -18.72 29.32
CA THR A 831 31.06 -19.25 30.20
C THR A 831 31.10 -18.64 31.60
N ASN A 832 32.27 -18.25 32.11
CA ASN A 832 32.36 -17.57 33.41
C ASN A 832 31.79 -16.16 33.42
N LYS A 833 31.79 -15.46 32.28
CA LYS A 833 31.23 -14.11 32.20
C LYS A 833 29.74 -14.05 32.60
N PRO A 834 28.82 -14.80 31.96
CA PRO A 834 27.41 -14.81 32.37
C PRO A 834 27.20 -15.40 33.77
N PHE A 835 27.99 -16.41 34.17
CA PHE A 835 27.95 -16.97 35.53
C PHE A 835 28.23 -15.91 36.60
N LEU A 836 29.32 -15.15 36.45
CA LEU A 836 29.72 -14.09 37.38
C LEU A 836 28.75 -12.90 37.36
N GLU A 837 28.20 -12.54 36.19
CA GLU A 837 27.15 -11.51 36.09
C GLU A 837 25.87 -11.93 36.84
N GLY A 838 25.47 -13.20 36.73
CA GLY A 838 24.34 -13.79 37.46
C GLY A 838 24.57 -13.80 38.98
N LEU A 839 25.70 -14.36 39.41
CA LEU A 839 26.07 -14.43 40.83
C LEU A 839 26.20 -13.04 41.47
N ARG A 840 26.80 -12.08 40.77
CA ARG A 840 26.90 -10.69 41.23
C ARG A 840 25.51 -10.06 41.41
N THR A 841 24.61 -10.29 40.46
CA THR A 841 23.23 -9.75 40.53
C THR A 841 22.49 -10.35 41.72
N TYR A 842 22.66 -11.65 41.98
CA TYR A 842 22.10 -12.32 43.15
C TYR A 842 22.66 -11.76 44.47
N LEU A 843 23.98 -11.55 44.56
CA LEU A 843 24.63 -10.97 45.73
C LEU A 843 24.24 -9.51 46.00
N LEU A 844 23.91 -8.72 44.97
CA LEU A 844 23.38 -7.37 45.17
C LEU A 844 22.04 -7.34 45.93
N HIS A 845 21.24 -8.41 45.84
CA HIS A 845 19.97 -8.52 46.55
C HIS A 845 20.16 -8.71 48.06
N TRP A 846 21.30 -9.25 48.50
CA TRP A 846 21.62 -9.43 49.92
C TRP A 846 21.42 -8.14 50.74
N ARG A 847 21.75 -6.98 50.18
CA ARG A 847 21.62 -5.68 50.84
C ARG A 847 20.17 -5.25 51.06
N ASN A 848 19.24 -5.79 50.27
CA ASN A 848 17.83 -5.41 50.32
C ASN A 848 17.01 -6.34 51.21
N LEU A 849 17.61 -7.39 51.77
CA LEU A 849 16.94 -8.28 52.71
C LEU A 849 16.66 -7.56 54.04
N THR A 850 15.55 -7.95 54.66
CA THR A 850 15.15 -7.50 55.99
C THR A 850 15.99 -8.18 57.08
N ALA A 851 16.03 -7.59 58.27
CA ALA A 851 16.79 -8.14 59.39
C ALA A 851 16.38 -9.58 59.77
N ALA A 852 15.09 -9.92 59.63
CA ALA A 852 14.58 -11.27 59.88
C ALA A 852 15.07 -12.28 58.83
N GLU A 853 15.15 -11.87 57.57
CA GLU A 853 15.70 -12.70 56.49
C GLU A 853 17.21 -12.90 56.66
N HIS A 854 17.95 -11.87 57.07
CA HIS A 854 19.37 -12.01 57.42
C HIS A 854 19.57 -13.01 58.56
N GLU A 855 18.75 -12.97 59.60
CA GLU A 855 18.81 -13.92 60.73
C GLU A 855 18.49 -15.36 60.30
N GLU A 856 17.54 -15.55 59.40
CA GLU A 856 17.23 -16.86 58.82
C GLU A 856 18.43 -17.43 58.05
N PHE A 857 19.10 -16.61 57.23
CA PHE A 857 20.31 -17.06 56.53
C PHE A 857 21.50 -17.28 57.45
N VAL A 858 21.62 -16.53 58.56
CA VAL A 858 22.62 -16.82 59.61
C VAL A 858 22.35 -18.18 60.25
N ARG A 859 21.09 -18.54 60.50
CA ARG A 859 20.72 -19.88 61.00
C ARG A 859 21.08 -20.96 59.98
N LYS A 860 20.72 -20.79 58.71
CA LYS A 860 21.09 -21.72 57.62
C LYS A 860 22.61 -21.86 57.48
N GLY A 861 23.35 -20.77 57.61
CA GLY A 861 24.81 -20.77 57.60
C GLY A 861 25.40 -21.57 58.77
N ARG A 862 24.83 -21.45 59.97
CA ARG A 862 25.24 -22.26 61.14
C ARG A 862 24.97 -23.74 60.91
N GLU A 863 23.79 -24.10 60.42
CA GLU A 863 23.44 -25.49 60.06
C GLU A 863 24.43 -26.07 59.04
N LEU A 864 24.73 -25.30 57.98
CA LEU A 864 25.68 -25.67 56.93
C LEU A 864 27.10 -25.92 57.47
N THR A 865 27.55 -25.14 58.45
CA THR A 865 28.87 -25.31 59.08
C THR A 865 28.91 -26.36 60.19
N ALA A 866 27.78 -26.62 60.86
CA ALA A 866 27.69 -27.58 61.97
C ALA A 866 27.79 -29.02 61.48
N ASP A 867 27.16 -29.34 60.34
CA ASP A 867 27.25 -30.67 59.70
C ASP A 867 28.70 -31.04 59.32
N ALA A 868 29.53 -30.05 59.00
CA ALA A 868 30.93 -30.23 58.66
C ALA A 868 31.82 -30.54 59.89
N THR A 869 31.51 -29.96 61.05
CA THR A 869 32.27 -30.22 62.29
C THR A 869 32.01 -31.64 62.82
N SER A 870 30.84 -32.23 62.52
CA SER A 870 30.52 -33.62 62.86
C SER A 870 31.22 -34.67 62.00
N GLN A 871 31.61 -34.36 60.76
CA GLN A 871 32.30 -35.32 59.87
C GLN A 871 33.80 -35.43 60.14
N GLN A 872 34.45 -34.39 60.67
CA GLN A 872 35.87 -34.45 61.07
C GLN A 872 36.13 -35.33 62.32
N GLY A 873 35.11 -35.59 63.15
CA GLY A 873 35.23 -36.42 64.35
C GLY A 873 35.16 -37.94 64.13
N GLN A 874 35.06 -38.43 62.89
CA GLN A 874 35.01 -39.87 62.56
C GLN A 874 36.23 -40.39 61.78
N THR A 875 37.26 -39.56 61.58
CA THR A 875 38.54 -39.95 60.98
C THR A 875 39.74 -39.45 61.80
N ASP A 876 39.72 -39.72 63.10
CA ASP A 876 40.89 -39.75 63.97
C ASP A 876 41.01 -41.13 64.64
#